data_AF-A0AA96TKW2-F1
#
_entry.id   AF-A0AA96TKW2-F1
#
_cell.length_a   1.000
_cell.length_b   1.000
_cell.length_c   1.000
_cell.angle_alpha   90.00
_cell.angle_beta   90.00
_cell.angle_gamma   90.00
#
_symmetry.space_group_name_H-M   'P 1'
#
loop_
_entity.id
_entity.type
_entity.pdbx_description
1 polymer ?
#
loop_
_entity_poly.entity_id
_entity_poly.type
_entity_poly.pdbx_seq_one_letter_code
_entity_poly.pdbx_strand_id
1 'polypeptide(L)'
;MRSLKRIPAMVLCAAITASALTVPVTTAHAGPPLGFAYVVNNLSNSVTTISVSTGGTATIPVGNGPTAIAISPDGAQAYVTNGRSNTVSVLDTESKRQVATVEVGTRPSGVVFGPDGTRAYVTNFDSRTVSVLDTAQHRVIATIPTGTGPSGIAITPDGARVFVANNGSNNVTLISTVSNIKLADVSAGTRPTALAVTPDGSKVLVANNGSDDVAVLDVSSGIKIATVSAGRGPSGIAVTPDGTRTYVSNVDSNDVSVLNTSTDKVDSIDKITTVKVGAHPVGVAVSPDGTKVYVPDNGSRKTSVIRTSDNDVTTSDVDSGPTAVAAGRPQELSAIVSLGDSFISGVAGRWQGNGLRTGILTDVHGTDRAVYACGDNPDSWCSSDPKLVYGRSYNDANGCLRSYSSEIQSADIPVYRKINLACSGAQTENVVDQPLKGQAPQVDQLAALLPRYKVKMIVMTVGGNNLGFRDIITDCVESFVLGEGQCEPSQTAGFNQALEDKADDLDAAIVKVRSVMRAGGHPDDSYRFVLQSYPSPVPDGDDIRYPATFKQRFRVGGCPVYDSDATWVRSTVVPTISQWMKVGAHDRGVEFLDVANLFDGHEVCAKGAEQAGADNWHENPLLGNKAEWGRFLDATTGLKQGDKDESVHPNYYGQRAMASCLTAVYEYDGDKHDHACTNMPGKGAEHVELAHSH
;
A
#
# COMPACT_ATOMS: atom_id res chain seq x y z
N MET A 1 -58.78 -66.10 2.87
CA MET A 1 -58.71 -66.04 1.40
C MET A 1 -57.41 -65.32 1.03
N ARG A 2 -56.35 -66.07 0.70
CA ARG A 2 -55.73 -66.18 -0.64
C ARG A 2 -55.30 -64.81 -1.19
N SER A 3 -54.02 -64.44 -1.06
CA SER A 3 -52.85 -64.81 -1.90
C SER A 3 -52.78 -63.99 -3.19
N LEU A 4 -51.62 -63.35 -3.43
CA LEU A 4 -50.84 -63.30 -4.70
C LEU A 4 -49.67 -62.31 -4.48
N LYS A 5 -48.47 -62.77 -4.11
CA LYS A 5 -47.35 -63.26 -4.96
C LYS A 5 -46.77 -62.18 -5.92
N ARG A 6 -45.56 -61.74 -5.58
CA ARG A 6 -44.54 -61.14 -6.46
C ARG A 6 -43.99 -62.19 -7.43
N ILE A 7 -43.89 -61.91 -8.74
CA ILE A 7 -42.82 -62.38 -9.68
C ILE A 7 -42.79 -61.43 -10.93
N PRO A 8 -41.81 -61.45 -11.87
CA PRO A 8 -40.87 -60.36 -12.11
C PRO A 8 -40.97 -59.75 -13.54
N ALA A 9 -40.43 -58.56 -13.76
CA ALA A 9 -40.23 -58.03 -15.12
C ALA A 9 -38.74 -58.11 -15.50
N MET A 10 -38.51 -59.03 -16.41
CA MET A 10 -37.31 -59.34 -17.18
C MET A 10 -36.71 -58.07 -17.81
N VAL A 11 -35.47 -57.71 -17.44
CA VAL A 11 -34.67 -56.71 -18.16
C VAL A 11 -33.86 -57.44 -19.23
N LEU A 12 -34.14 -57.11 -20.48
CA LEU A 12 -33.45 -57.59 -21.67
C LEU A 12 -32.04 -56.96 -21.71
N CYS A 13 -31.01 -57.80 -21.63
CA CYS A 13 -29.61 -57.41 -21.86
C CYS A 13 -29.39 -57.07 -23.34
N ALA A 14 -29.20 -55.79 -23.65
CA ALA A 14 -28.48 -55.35 -24.84
C ALA A 14 -27.04 -55.03 -24.43
N ALA A 15 -26.09 -55.83 -24.92
CA ALA A 15 -24.67 -55.57 -24.76
C ALA A 15 -24.29 -54.31 -25.54
N ILE A 16 -24.18 -53.18 -24.85
CA ILE A 16 -23.47 -52.01 -25.35
C ILE A 16 -22.04 -52.14 -24.82
N THR A 17 -21.12 -52.42 -25.73
CA THR A 17 -19.68 -52.25 -25.52
C THR A 17 -19.43 -50.82 -25.06
N ALA A 18 -19.21 -50.63 -23.76
CA ALA A 18 -18.66 -49.39 -23.24
C ALA A 18 -17.23 -49.27 -23.75
N SER A 19 -17.05 -48.61 -24.91
CA SER A 19 -15.81 -47.96 -25.22
C SER A 19 -15.51 -47.03 -24.05
N ALA A 20 -14.51 -47.40 -23.25
CA ALA A 20 -13.92 -46.48 -22.30
C ALA A 20 -13.41 -45.28 -23.09
N LEU A 21 -14.23 -44.23 -23.20
CA LEU A 21 -13.70 -42.90 -23.44
C LEU A 21 -12.89 -42.58 -22.20
N THR A 22 -11.59 -42.87 -22.28
CA THR A 22 -10.59 -42.12 -21.55
C THR A 22 -10.79 -40.67 -21.95
N VAL A 23 -11.56 -39.93 -21.15
CA VAL A 23 -11.47 -38.47 -21.16
C VAL A 23 -10.00 -38.20 -20.84
N PRO A 24 -9.23 -37.57 -21.74
CA PRO A 24 -7.90 -37.14 -21.36
C PRO A 24 -8.11 -36.22 -20.17
N VAL A 25 -7.58 -36.62 -19.01
CA VAL A 25 -7.29 -35.70 -17.93
C VAL A 25 -6.35 -34.70 -18.58
N THR A 26 -6.91 -33.57 -19.01
CA THR A 26 -6.12 -32.41 -19.39
C THR A 26 -5.26 -32.13 -18.18
N THR A 27 -3.97 -32.33 -18.36
CA THR A 27 -2.89 -31.91 -17.48
C THR A 27 -3.30 -30.67 -16.72
N ALA A 28 -3.13 -30.71 -15.40
CA ALA A 28 -3.25 -29.58 -14.50
C ALA A 28 -2.92 -28.28 -15.23
N HIS A 29 -3.86 -27.33 -15.26
CA HIS A 29 -3.54 -25.97 -15.65
C HIS A 29 -2.30 -25.59 -14.86
N ALA A 30 -1.19 -25.38 -15.56
CA ALA A 30 -0.04 -24.73 -14.96
C ALA A 30 -0.59 -23.44 -14.34
N GLY A 31 -0.66 -23.39 -13.00
CA GLY A 31 -1.06 -22.18 -12.30
C GLY A 31 -0.20 -21.03 -12.82
N PRO A 32 -0.76 -19.84 -13.04
CA PRO A 32 -0.06 -18.80 -13.80
C PRO A 32 1.26 -18.47 -13.12
N PRO A 33 2.39 -18.51 -13.84
CA PRO A 33 3.57 -17.99 -13.23
C PRO A 33 4.17 -16.90 -14.15
N LEU A 34 4.41 -15.75 -13.51
CA LEU A 34 5.56 -14.87 -13.71
C LEU A 34 5.35 -13.60 -14.55
N GLY A 35 5.21 -12.46 -13.86
CA GLY A 35 6.04 -11.25 -13.93
C GLY A 35 6.54 -10.83 -15.28
N PHE A 36 6.30 -9.58 -15.64
CA PHE A 36 6.65 -9.06 -16.95
C PHE A 36 7.75 -8.00 -16.84
N ALA A 37 8.72 -8.07 -17.73
CA ALA A 37 9.47 -6.89 -18.13
C ALA A 37 8.63 -6.10 -19.14
N TYR A 38 8.61 -4.78 -19.01
CA TYR A 38 7.89 -3.87 -19.88
C TYR A 38 8.91 -3.00 -20.62
N VAL A 39 9.04 -3.19 -21.93
CA VAL A 39 10.01 -2.50 -22.78
C VAL A 39 9.29 -1.41 -23.57
N VAL A 40 9.74 -0.17 -23.42
CA VAL A 40 9.22 0.99 -24.15
C VAL A 40 9.81 1.03 -25.55
N ASN A 41 8.95 1.12 -26.57
CA ASN A 41 9.32 1.18 -27.97
C ASN A 41 8.96 2.56 -28.54
N ASN A 42 9.96 3.44 -28.62
CA ASN A 42 9.75 4.85 -28.98
C ASN A 42 9.19 5.02 -30.40
N LEU A 43 9.68 4.23 -31.36
CA LEU A 43 9.32 4.41 -32.77
C LEU A 43 7.94 3.84 -33.12
N SER A 44 7.47 2.84 -32.37
CA SER A 44 6.15 2.24 -32.55
C SER A 44 5.07 2.79 -31.62
N ASN A 45 5.41 3.72 -30.71
CA ASN A 45 4.51 4.26 -29.69
C ASN A 45 3.83 3.14 -28.88
N SER A 46 4.62 2.17 -28.42
CA SER A 46 4.11 0.98 -27.74
C SER A 46 5.00 0.55 -26.58
N VAL A 47 4.48 -0.34 -25.74
CA VAL A 47 5.21 -1.08 -24.71
C VAL A 47 5.09 -2.57 -25.00
N THR A 48 6.20 -3.27 -25.12
CA THR A 48 6.24 -4.74 -25.22
C THR A 48 6.41 -5.34 -23.82
N THR A 49 5.45 -6.15 -23.39
CA THR A 49 5.57 -7.02 -22.22
C THR A 49 6.38 -8.27 -22.60
N ILE A 50 7.32 -8.70 -21.77
CA ILE A 50 8.12 -9.92 -21.90
C ILE A 50 7.91 -10.71 -20.60
N SER A 51 7.37 -11.92 -20.69
CA SER A 51 7.27 -12.81 -19.53
C SER A 51 8.66 -13.18 -19.02
N VAL A 52 8.95 -12.88 -17.76
CA VAL A 52 10.24 -13.16 -17.11
C VAL A 52 10.56 -14.66 -17.12
N SER A 53 9.54 -15.51 -17.17
CA SER A 53 9.68 -16.96 -17.13
C SER A 53 9.76 -17.65 -18.46
N THR A 54 8.86 -17.30 -19.36
CA THR A 54 8.67 -18.00 -20.64
C THR A 54 9.34 -17.25 -21.79
N GLY A 55 9.66 -15.96 -21.61
CA GLY A 55 10.12 -15.07 -22.68
C GLY A 55 9.02 -14.66 -23.66
N GLY A 56 7.77 -15.10 -23.49
CA GLY A 56 6.66 -14.74 -24.37
C GLY A 56 6.31 -13.26 -24.32
N THR A 57 5.89 -12.68 -25.45
CA THR A 57 5.70 -11.23 -25.59
C THR A 57 4.28 -10.79 -25.97
N ALA A 58 3.90 -9.56 -25.61
CA ALA A 58 2.67 -8.90 -26.04
C ALA A 58 2.82 -7.37 -26.04
N THR A 59 2.11 -6.65 -26.92
CA THR A 59 2.27 -5.20 -27.11
C THR A 59 1.05 -4.40 -26.60
N ILE A 60 1.33 -3.27 -25.93
CA ILE A 60 0.35 -2.31 -25.43
C ILE A 60 0.60 -0.94 -26.10
N PRO A 61 -0.37 -0.32 -26.79
CA PRO A 61 -0.20 1.01 -27.38
C PRO A 61 -0.16 2.10 -26.29
N VAL A 62 0.65 3.14 -26.51
CA VAL A 62 0.80 4.31 -25.62
C VAL A 62 0.86 5.63 -26.40
N GLY A 63 1.13 6.75 -25.72
CA GLY A 63 1.28 8.07 -26.33
C GLY A 63 2.52 8.21 -27.23
N ASN A 64 2.69 9.40 -27.82
CA ASN A 64 3.71 9.63 -28.85
C ASN A 64 5.11 9.82 -28.26
N GLY A 65 6.08 9.09 -28.81
CA GLY A 65 7.48 9.16 -28.42
C GLY A 65 7.69 8.75 -26.96
N PRO A 66 7.28 7.54 -26.55
CA PRO A 66 7.48 7.09 -25.19
C PRO A 66 8.97 6.96 -24.88
N THR A 67 9.42 7.38 -23.70
CA THR A 67 10.85 7.46 -23.35
C THR A 67 11.23 6.61 -22.14
N ALA A 68 10.44 6.61 -21.07
CA ALA A 68 10.69 5.84 -19.86
C ALA A 68 9.42 5.17 -19.33
N ILE A 69 9.61 4.20 -18.44
CA ILE A 69 8.55 3.46 -17.77
C ILE A 69 8.95 3.16 -16.32
N ALA A 70 7.99 3.24 -15.41
CA ALA A 70 8.10 2.74 -14.03
C ALA A 70 6.87 1.91 -13.67
N ILE A 71 7.03 0.94 -12.77
CA ILE A 71 5.94 0.11 -12.25
C ILE A 71 5.67 0.54 -10.81
N SER A 72 4.40 0.62 -10.41
CA SER A 72 4.02 0.96 -9.04
C SER A 72 4.50 -0.13 -8.05
N PRO A 73 4.74 0.19 -6.77
CA PRO A 73 5.26 -0.77 -5.79
C PRO A 73 4.41 -2.02 -5.61
N ASP A 74 3.09 -1.88 -5.71
CA ASP A 74 2.11 -2.97 -5.68
C ASP A 74 2.05 -3.77 -7.01
N GLY A 75 2.80 -3.37 -8.04
CA GLY A 75 2.82 -4.02 -9.34
C GLY A 75 1.59 -3.77 -10.20
N ALA A 76 0.62 -2.99 -9.73
CA ALA A 76 -0.68 -2.78 -10.34
C ALA A 76 -0.68 -1.95 -11.61
N GLN A 77 0.18 -0.93 -11.63
CA GLN A 77 0.19 0.10 -12.65
C GLN A 77 1.59 0.27 -13.22
N ALA A 78 1.67 0.69 -14.47
CA ALA A 78 2.91 1.17 -15.06
C ALA A 78 2.69 2.54 -15.69
N TYR A 79 3.57 3.50 -15.40
CA TYR A 79 3.51 4.86 -15.93
C TYR A 79 4.56 5.01 -17.02
N VAL A 80 4.15 5.48 -18.19
CA VAL A 80 5.00 5.64 -19.37
C VAL A 80 5.06 7.10 -19.77
N THR A 81 6.23 7.71 -19.76
CA THR A 81 6.41 9.10 -20.19
C THR A 81 6.43 9.19 -21.71
N ASN A 82 5.61 10.08 -22.28
CA ASN A 82 5.47 10.28 -23.72
C ASN A 82 6.02 11.65 -24.12
N GLY A 83 7.31 11.68 -24.49
CA GLY A 83 8.08 12.90 -24.67
C GLY A 83 7.56 13.82 -25.80
N ARG A 84 6.95 13.27 -26.85
CA ARG A 84 6.45 14.07 -27.97
C ARG A 84 5.02 14.56 -27.78
N SER A 85 4.26 13.96 -26.86
CA SER A 85 2.89 14.38 -26.54
C SER A 85 2.75 15.12 -25.21
N ASN A 86 3.82 15.28 -24.43
CA ASN A 86 3.80 15.95 -23.11
C ASN A 86 2.83 15.29 -22.11
N THR A 87 2.78 13.95 -22.13
CA THR A 87 1.83 13.18 -21.32
C THR A 87 2.51 11.99 -20.65
N VAL A 88 1.84 11.41 -19.65
CA VAL A 88 2.12 10.09 -19.10
C VAL A 88 0.95 9.16 -19.43
N SER A 89 1.22 8.01 -20.03
CA SER A 89 0.24 6.92 -20.16
C SER A 89 0.25 6.07 -18.89
N VAL A 90 -0.93 5.82 -18.30
CA VAL A 90 -1.11 4.94 -17.15
C VAL A 90 -1.63 3.60 -17.63
N LEU A 91 -0.86 2.55 -17.45
CA LEU A 91 -1.18 1.18 -17.83
C LEU A 91 -1.64 0.39 -16.62
N ASP A 92 -2.70 -0.39 -16.77
CA ASP A 92 -3.05 -1.46 -15.84
C ASP A 92 -2.31 -2.74 -16.25
N THR A 93 -1.51 -3.27 -15.33
CA THR A 93 -0.61 -4.40 -15.61
C THR A 93 -1.35 -5.74 -15.73
N GLU A 94 -2.55 -5.83 -15.12
CA GLU A 94 -3.39 -7.04 -15.15
C GLU A 94 -4.02 -7.21 -16.53
N SER A 95 -4.80 -6.20 -16.94
CA SER A 95 -5.53 -6.19 -18.20
C SER A 95 -4.63 -5.88 -19.39
N LYS A 96 -3.40 -5.41 -19.16
CA LYS A 96 -2.43 -4.99 -20.17
C LYS A 96 -3.00 -3.89 -21.08
N ARG A 97 -3.65 -2.89 -20.47
CA ARG A 97 -4.31 -1.79 -21.18
C ARG A 97 -3.96 -0.45 -20.59
N GLN A 98 -3.93 0.57 -21.42
CA GLN A 98 -3.90 1.95 -20.95
C GLN A 98 -5.27 2.29 -20.32
N VAL A 99 -5.26 2.80 -19.09
CA VAL A 99 -6.46 3.17 -18.32
C VAL A 99 -6.58 4.68 -18.08
N ALA A 100 -5.48 5.43 -18.18
CA ALA A 100 -5.52 6.90 -18.11
C ALA A 100 -4.38 7.55 -18.92
N THR A 101 -4.51 8.86 -19.13
CA THR A 101 -3.46 9.73 -19.68
C THR A 101 -3.41 10.98 -18.84
N VAL A 102 -2.22 11.36 -18.38
CA VAL A 102 -1.99 12.54 -17.53
C VAL A 102 -1.15 13.54 -18.29
N GLU A 103 -1.63 14.77 -18.42
CA GLU A 103 -0.82 15.88 -18.96
C GLU A 103 0.22 16.31 -17.93
N VAL A 104 1.45 16.52 -18.38
CA VAL A 104 2.59 16.95 -17.55
C VAL A 104 3.34 18.08 -18.24
N GLY A 105 4.54 18.42 -17.77
CA GLY A 105 5.38 19.42 -18.44
C GLY A 105 5.90 18.97 -19.82
N THR A 106 6.65 19.85 -20.46
CA THR A 106 7.14 19.65 -21.83
C THR A 106 8.29 18.64 -21.86
N ARG A 107 8.18 17.70 -22.80
CA ARG A 107 9.13 16.61 -23.06
C ARG A 107 9.44 15.79 -21.81
N PRO A 108 8.45 15.09 -21.23
CA PRO A 108 8.68 14.22 -20.09
C PRO A 108 9.66 13.11 -20.47
N SER A 109 10.61 12.82 -19.57
CA SER A 109 11.77 11.98 -19.88
C SER A 109 11.88 10.77 -18.95
N GLY A 110 11.80 10.95 -17.63
CA GLY A 110 11.87 9.91 -16.60
C GLY A 110 10.66 9.90 -15.68
N VAL A 111 10.43 8.78 -14.99
CA VAL A 111 9.35 8.60 -14.01
C VAL A 111 9.77 7.65 -12.90
N VAL A 112 9.35 7.92 -11.65
CA VAL A 112 9.53 7.03 -10.49
C VAL A 112 8.33 7.12 -9.54
N PHE A 113 7.98 6.04 -8.85
CA PHE A 113 6.93 6.02 -7.83
C PHE A 113 7.49 6.21 -6.42
N GLY A 114 6.70 6.82 -5.53
CA GLY A 114 6.88 6.71 -4.08
C GLY A 114 6.81 5.25 -3.61
N PRO A 115 7.49 4.86 -2.53
CA PRO A 115 7.43 3.49 -1.98
C PRO A 115 6.02 3.06 -1.56
N ASP A 116 5.19 4.01 -1.14
CA ASP A 116 3.79 3.80 -0.80
C ASP A 116 2.87 3.71 -2.03
N GLY A 117 3.41 4.00 -3.23
CA GLY A 117 2.68 4.02 -4.49
C GLY A 117 1.67 5.16 -4.64
N THR A 118 1.52 6.06 -3.66
CA THR A 118 0.49 7.12 -3.69
C THR A 118 0.86 8.28 -4.60
N ARG A 119 2.16 8.48 -4.83
CA ARG A 119 2.71 9.54 -5.69
C ARG A 119 3.64 8.97 -6.75
N ALA A 120 3.71 9.65 -7.89
CA ALA A 120 4.74 9.46 -8.91
C ALA A 120 5.39 10.79 -9.28
N TYR A 121 6.67 10.76 -9.63
CA TYR A 121 7.46 11.95 -9.97
C TYR A 121 7.97 11.82 -11.40
N VAL A 122 7.74 12.85 -12.21
CA VAL A 122 8.01 12.85 -13.65
C VAL A 122 8.91 14.02 -14.01
N THR A 123 10.08 13.76 -14.60
CA THR A 123 10.97 14.82 -15.09
C THR A 123 10.51 15.36 -16.43
N ASN A 124 10.48 16.68 -16.59
CA ASN A 124 10.07 17.38 -17.80
C ASN A 124 11.27 18.10 -18.40
N PHE A 125 11.90 17.48 -19.41
CA PHE A 125 13.22 17.87 -19.90
C PHE A 125 13.28 19.34 -20.36
N ASP A 126 12.29 19.78 -21.15
CA ASP A 126 12.29 21.14 -21.71
C ASP A 126 11.74 22.18 -20.73
N SER A 127 10.78 21.79 -19.89
CA SER A 127 10.22 22.68 -18.86
C SER A 127 11.17 22.94 -17.70
N ARG A 128 12.20 22.11 -17.50
CA ARG A 128 13.13 22.19 -16.35
C ARG A 128 12.39 22.03 -15.01
N THR A 129 11.47 21.08 -14.97
CA THR A 129 10.67 20.79 -13.78
C THR A 129 10.51 19.29 -13.55
N VAL A 130 10.07 18.94 -12.33
CA VAL A 130 9.44 17.66 -12.01
C VAL A 130 7.96 17.88 -11.74
N SER A 131 7.08 17.11 -12.38
CA SER A 131 5.67 17.01 -12.02
C SER A 131 5.49 15.93 -10.95
N VAL A 132 4.78 16.24 -9.88
CA VAL A 132 4.33 15.27 -8.86
C VAL A 132 2.90 14.89 -9.19
N LEU A 133 2.64 13.60 -9.37
CA LEU A 133 1.35 13.03 -9.75
C LEU A 133 0.76 12.29 -8.55
N ASP A 134 -0.54 12.49 -8.32
CA ASP A 134 -1.35 11.61 -7.49
C ASP A 134 -1.75 10.37 -8.32
N THR A 135 -1.42 9.18 -7.83
CA THR A 135 -1.58 7.94 -8.59
C THR A 135 -2.99 7.38 -8.53
N ALA A 136 -3.77 7.74 -7.52
CA ALA A 136 -5.17 7.35 -7.38
C ALA A 136 -6.09 8.19 -8.29
N GLN A 137 -5.77 9.47 -8.43
CA GLN A 137 -6.54 10.45 -9.19
C GLN A 137 -6.02 10.68 -10.60
N HIS A 138 -4.81 10.21 -10.91
CA HIS A 138 -4.14 10.40 -12.20
C HIS A 138 -4.05 11.88 -12.60
N ARG A 139 -3.59 12.73 -11.69
CA ARG A 139 -3.42 14.18 -11.95
C ARG A 139 -2.14 14.73 -11.33
N VAL A 140 -1.62 15.80 -11.91
CA VAL A 140 -0.51 16.56 -11.32
C VAL A 140 -1.01 17.33 -10.09
N ILE A 141 -0.30 17.19 -8.98
CA ILE A 141 -0.58 17.86 -7.69
C ILE A 141 0.48 18.87 -7.29
N ALA A 142 1.69 18.80 -7.87
CA ALA A 142 2.73 19.81 -7.68
C ALA A 142 3.69 19.85 -8.89
N THR A 143 4.41 20.96 -9.05
CA THR A 143 5.47 21.11 -10.04
C THR A 143 6.68 21.78 -9.39
N ILE A 144 7.84 21.13 -9.48
CA ILE A 144 9.05 21.50 -8.73
C ILE A 144 10.13 21.92 -9.74
N PRO A 145 10.78 23.08 -9.58
CA PRO A 145 11.86 23.50 -10.48
C PRO A 145 13.13 22.64 -10.30
N THR A 146 13.85 22.42 -11.40
CA THR A 146 15.11 21.66 -11.43
C THR A 146 16.23 22.43 -12.13
N GLY A 147 17.38 21.78 -12.33
CA GLY A 147 18.38 22.20 -13.30
C GLY A 147 17.92 22.07 -14.76
N THR A 148 18.86 22.24 -15.70
CA THR A 148 18.57 22.21 -17.13
C THR A 148 18.58 20.79 -17.68
N GLY A 149 17.55 20.43 -18.44
CA GLY A 149 17.43 19.10 -19.07
C GLY A 149 17.32 17.96 -18.05
N PRO A 150 16.36 17.99 -17.10
CA PRO A 150 16.14 16.87 -16.20
C PRO A 150 15.81 15.60 -17.02
N SER A 151 16.55 14.53 -16.77
CA SER A 151 16.44 13.25 -17.46
C SER A 151 16.05 12.14 -16.48
N GLY A 152 17.01 11.39 -15.96
CA GLY A 152 16.78 10.33 -15.00
C GLY A 152 16.31 10.86 -13.65
N ILE A 153 15.52 10.04 -12.96
CA ILE A 153 14.95 10.33 -11.66
C ILE A 153 14.96 9.06 -10.81
N ALA A 154 15.29 9.18 -9.53
CA ALA A 154 15.21 8.09 -8.56
C ALA A 154 14.75 8.63 -7.20
N ILE A 155 14.24 7.74 -6.35
CA ILE A 155 13.74 8.06 -5.01
C ILE A 155 14.40 7.15 -3.99
N THR A 156 14.57 7.63 -2.76
CA THR A 156 15.05 6.83 -1.64
C THR A 156 14.03 5.78 -1.20
N PRO A 157 14.46 4.63 -0.64
CA PRO A 157 13.55 3.59 -0.15
C PRO A 157 12.58 4.05 0.94
N ASP A 158 12.99 5.02 1.77
CA ASP A 158 12.13 5.68 2.77
C ASP A 158 11.13 6.68 2.16
N GLY A 159 11.25 6.95 0.86
CA GLY A 159 10.39 7.87 0.13
C GLY A 159 10.65 9.33 0.42
N ALA A 160 11.62 9.70 1.27
CA ALA A 160 11.81 11.07 1.74
C ALA A 160 12.49 12.01 0.73
N ARG A 161 13.29 11.46 -0.20
CA ARG A 161 14.14 12.24 -1.11
C ARG A 161 14.07 11.74 -2.55
N VAL A 162 13.89 12.67 -3.47
CA VAL A 162 13.98 12.45 -4.93
C VAL A 162 15.23 13.09 -5.47
N PHE A 163 15.95 12.36 -6.33
CA PHE A 163 17.16 12.81 -7.02
C PHE A 163 16.90 12.88 -8.52
N VAL A 164 17.35 13.95 -9.16
CA VAL A 164 17.11 14.22 -10.60
C VAL A 164 18.41 14.53 -11.31
N ALA A 165 18.79 13.73 -12.30
CA ALA A 165 19.93 14.02 -13.16
C ALA A 165 19.58 15.14 -14.14
N ASN A 166 20.30 16.26 -14.09
CA ASN A 166 20.11 17.37 -15.02
C ASN A 166 21.20 17.34 -16.08
N ASN A 167 20.84 16.78 -17.24
CA ASN A 167 21.76 16.54 -18.34
C ASN A 167 22.45 17.82 -18.85
N GLY A 168 21.70 18.93 -18.93
CA GLY A 168 22.19 20.19 -19.50
C GLY A 168 22.98 21.06 -18.51
N SER A 169 22.80 20.87 -17.20
CA SER A 169 23.52 21.63 -16.17
C SER A 169 24.59 20.84 -15.42
N ASN A 170 24.85 19.58 -15.79
CA ASN A 170 25.90 18.72 -15.21
C ASN A 170 25.80 18.58 -13.68
N ASN A 171 24.58 18.53 -13.14
CA ASN A 171 24.33 18.41 -11.71
C ASN A 171 23.14 17.48 -11.43
N VAL A 172 22.94 17.16 -10.15
CA VAL A 172 21.78 16.42 -9.64
C VAL A 172 20.98 17.35 -8.75
N THR A 173 19.67 17.50 -9.00
CA THR A 173 18.77 18.22 -8.09
C THR A 173 18.25 17.25 -7.04
N LEU A 174 18.33 17.65 -5.77
CA LEU A 174 17.73 16.96 -4.63
C LEU A 174 16.40 17.63 -4.25
N ILE A 175 15.36 16.83 -4.07
CA ILE A 175 13.99 17.26 -3.77
C ILE A 175 13.51 16.56 -2.49
N SER A 176 12.86 17.32 -1.61
CA SER A 176 12.07 16.78 -0.49
C SER A 176 10.70 16.35 -0.99
N THR A 177 10.29 15.12 -0.70
CA THR A 177 8.96 14.62 -1.07
C THR A 177 7.86 15.02 -0.10
N VAL A 178 8.26 15.34 1.14
CA VAL A 178 7.35 15.81 2.21
C VAL A 178 6.82 17.19 1.83
N SER A 179 7.72 18.12 1.54
CA SER A 179 7.39 19.51 1.22
C SER A 179 7.33 19.81 -0.28
N ASN A 180 7.66 18.85 -1.16
CA ASN A 180 7.72 19.03 -2.61
C ASN A 180 8.55 20.25 -3.06
N ILE A 181 9.65 20.52 -2.36
CA ILE A 181 10.58 21.60 -2.71
C ILE A 181 11.95 21.04 -3.11
N LYS A 182 12.64 21.81 -3.96
CA LYS A 182 14.05 21.63 -4.21
C LYS A 182 14.86 21.97 -2.96
N LEU A 183 15.72 21.06 -2.54
CA LEU A 183 16.64 21.22 -1.41
C LEU A 183 18.00 21.76 -1.84
N ALA A 184 18.60 21.14 -2.87
CA ALA A 184 19.96 21.46 -3.30
C ALA A 184 20.22 21.03 -4.75
N ASP A 185 21.31 21.55 -5.33
CA ASP A 185 21.94 20.99 -6.53
C ASP A 185 23.35 20.50 -6.16
N VAL A 186 23.68 19.29 -6.62
CA VAL A 186 24.97 18.64 -6.36
C VAL A 186 25.69 18.41 -7.68
N SER A 187 26.96 18.81 -7.77
CA SER A 187 27.76 18.61 -8.99
C SER A 187 27.90 17.12 -9.34
N ALA A 188 27.65 16.78 -10.60
CA ALA A 188 27.81 15.43 -11.15
C ALA A 188 29.06 15.36 -12.05
N GLY A 189 29.10 14.38 -12.96
CA GLY A 189 29.99 14.39 -14.12
C GLY A 189 29.34 15.12 -15.31
N THR A 190 29.88 14.92 -16.52
CA THR A 190 29.37 15.60 -17.72
C THR A 190 28.18 14.84 -18.31
N ARG A 191 27.08 15.55 -18.64
CA ARG A 191 25.84 14.98 -19.20
C ARG A 191 25.33 13.77 -18.38
N PRO A 192 24.95 13.95 -17.10
CA PRO A 192 24.29 12.88 -16.36
C PRO A 192 22.99 12.48 -17.07
N THR A 193 22.72 11.18 -17.18
CA THR A 193 21.57 10.66 -17.95
C THR A 193 20.59 9.89 -17.09
N ALA A 194 21.08 8.94 -16.30
CA ALA A 194 20.30 8.11 -15.38
C ALA A 194 20.95 8.05 -14.00
N LEU A 195 20.16 7.70 -12.99
CA LEU A 195 20.64 7.46 -11.64
C LEU A 195 19.85 6.34 -10.96
N ALA A 196 20.46 5.71 -9.95
CA ALA A 196 19.84 4.70 -9.13
C ALA A 196 20.26 4.88 -7.66
N VAL A 197 19.34 4.60 -6.73
CA VAL A 197 19.62 4.60 -5.28
C VAL A 197 19.87 3.16 -4.84
N THR A 198 20.83 2.94 -3.95
CA THR A 198 21.06 1.62 -3.35
C THR A 198 19.88 1.20 -2.47
N PRO A 199 19.58 -0.12 -2.35
CA PRO A 199 18.45 -0.59 -1.55
C PRO A 199 18.48 -0.20 -0.07
N ASP A 200 19.68 0.01 0.50
CA ASP A 200 19.89 0.50 1.86
C ASP A 200 19.67 2.02 2.00
N GLY A 201 19.41 2.74 0.90
CA GLY A 201 19.21 4.19 0.86
C GLY A 201 20.48 5.01 1.11
N SER A 202 21.67 4.42 1.16
CA SER A 202 22.90 5.13 1.55
C SER A 202 23.55 5.89 0.39
N LYS A 203 23.44 5.41 -0.85
CA LYS A 203 24.18 5.93 -2.01
C LYS A 203 23.29 6.18 -3.21
N VAL A 204 23.63 7.20 -4.00
CA VAL A 204 23.10 7.44 -5.35
C VAL A 204 24.21 7.27 -6.38
N LEU A 205 24.00 6.39 -7.34
CA LEU A 205 24.90 6.19 -8.48
C LEU A 205 24.36 6.95 -9.68
N VAL A 206 25.22 7.73 -10.34
CA VAL A 206 24.85 8.63 -11.45
C VAL A 206 25.67 8.29 -12.68
N ALA A 207 25.02 7.85 -13.76
CA ALA A 207 25.66 7.57 -15.03
C ALA A 207 25.93 8.86 -15.81
N ASN A 208 27.21 9.21 -15.97
CA ASN A 208 27.64 10.44 -16.65
C ASN A 208 28.08 10.12 -18.07
N ASN A 209 27.18 10.40 -19.02
CA ASN A 209 27.34 10.02 -20.41
C ASN A 209 28.54 10.71 -21.08
N GLY A 210 28.76 11.99 -20.76
CA GLY A 210 29.80 12.79 -21.41
C GLY A 210 31.20 12.63 -20.81
N SER A 211 31.32 12.05 -19.61
CA SER A 211 32.62 11.80 -18.96
C SER A 211 32.97 10.31 -18.82
N ASP A 212 32.16 9.42 -19.40
CA ASP A 212 32.38 7.96 -19.43
C ASP A 212 32.60 7.34 -18.03
N ASP A 213 31.88 7.86 -17.03
CA ASP A 213 32.01 7.46 -15.63
C ASP A 213 30.66 7.33 -14.91
N VAL A 214 30.71 6.77 -13.70
CA VAL A 214 29.63 6.77 -12.72
C VAL A 214 30.09 7.54 -11.49
N ALA A 215 29.38 8.59 -11.13
CA ALA A 215 29.59 9.28 -9.87
C ALA A 215 28.78 8.60 -8.74
N VAL A 216 29.34 8.56 -7.54
CA VAL A 216 28.67 8.05 -6.34
C VAL A 216 28.47 9.20 -5.37
N LEU A 217 27.22 9.45 -5.00
CA LEU A 217 26.82 10.47 -4.03
C LEU A 217 26.38 9.79 -2.74
N ASP A 218 26.79 10.34 -1.60
CA ASP A 218 26.24 9.96 -0.30
C ASP A 218 24.88 10.65 -0.09
N VAL A 219 23.85 9.87 0.26
CA VAL A 219 22.48 10.39 0.41
C VAL A 219 22.35 11.32 1.60
N SER A 220 23.07 11.05 2.69
CA SER A 220 22.92 11.79 3.95
C SER A 220 23.45 13.22 3.83
N SER A 221 24.66 13.37 3.29
CA SER A 221 25.41 14.61 3.15
C SER A 221 25.19 15.29 1.80
N GLY A 222 24.71 14.57 0.78
CA GLY A 222 24.52 15.10 -0.56
C GLY A 222 25.82 15.43 -1.29
N ILE A 223 26.95 14.85 -0.89
CA ILE A 223 28.26 15.09 -1.53
C ILE A 223 28.68 13.91 -2.41
N LYS A 224 29.47 14.19 -3.45
CA LYS A 224 30.11 13.15 -4.26
C LYS A 224 31.27 12.52 -3.49
N ILE A 225 31.20 11.21 -3.27
CA ILE A 225 32.18 10.44 -2.51
C ILE A 225 33.12 9.61 -3.40
N ALA A 226 32.68 9.23 -4.61
CA ALA A 226 33.51 8.46 -5.53
C ALA A 226 33.18 8.73 -7.01
N THR A 227 34.07 8.28 -7.90
CA THR A 227 33.84 8.24 -9.34
C THR A 227 34.51 6.99 -9.91
N VAL A 228 33.80 6.25 -10.75
CA VAL A 228 34.22 4.96 -11.30
C VAL A 228 34.12 4.99 -12.82
N SER A 229 35.18 4.63 -13.53
CA SER A 229 35.14 4.56 -15.00
C SER A 229 34.15 3.50 -15.48
N ALA A 230 33.35 3.84 -16.49
CA ALA A 230 32.38 2.95 -17.13
C ALA A 230 32.85 2.55 -18.55
N GLY A 231 31.93 2.14 -19.42
CA GLY A 231 32.18 2.08 -20.86
C GLY A 231 31.90 3.45 -21.49
N ARG A 232 31.89 3.54 -22.83
CA ARG A 232 31.65 4.81 -23.51
C ARG A 232 30.16 5.12 -23.63
N GLY A 233 29.80 6.36 -23.29
CA GLY A 233 28.42 6.83 -23.27
C GLY A 233 27.52 6.06 -22.28
N PRO A 234 27.84 6.02 -20.97
CA PRO A 234 26.90 5.51 -19.96
C PRO A 234 25.51 6.14 -20.11
N SER A 235 24.44 5.33 -20.13
CA SER A 235 23.08 5.81 -20.43
C SER A 235 22.03 5.37 -19.42
N GLY A 236 21.97 4.07 -19.10
CA GLY A 236 21.06 3.49 -18.12
C GLY A 236 21.84 2.88 -16.97
N ILE A 237 21.23 2.84 -15.78
CA ILE A 237 21.87 2.31 -14.57
C ILE A 237 20.82 1.63 -13.68
N ALA A 238 21.14 0.46 -13.13
CA ALA A 238 20.29 -0.24 -12.17
C ALA A 238 21.12 -1.01 -11.15
N VAL A 239 20.68 -1.01 -9.89
CA VAL A 239 21.29 -1.76 -8.77
C VAL A 239 20.52 -3.05 -8.55
N THR A 240 21.19 -4.14 -8.20
CA THR A 240 20.54 -5.39 -7.82
C THR A 240 19.77 -5.24 -6.51
N PRO A 241 18.67 -6.00 -6.30
CA PRO A 241 17.86 -5.91 -5.08
C PRO A 241 18.63 -6.17 -3.78
N ASP A 242 19.65 -7.03 -3.84
CA ASP A 242 20.55 -7.32 -2.72
C ASP A 242 21.61 -6.22 -2.47
N GLY A 243 21.65 -5.19 -3.32
CA GLY A 243 22.60 -4.07 -3.23
C GLY A 243 24.04 -4.41 -3.64
N THR A 244 24.32 -5.64 -4.10
CA THR A 244 25.71 -6.10 -4.29
C THR A 244 26.31 -5.66 -5.62
N ARG A 245 25.51 -5.46 -6.67
CA ARG A 245 26.00 -5.10 -8.02
C ARG A 245 25.21 -3.97 -8.66
N THR A 246 25.89 -3.21 -9.51
CA THR A 246 25.28 -2.23 -10.40
C THR A 246 25.59 -2.57 -11.86
N TYR A 247 24.59 -2.46 -12.72
CA TYR A 247 24.72 -2.62 -14.17
C TYR A 247 24.51 -1.28 -14.86
N VAL A 248 25.42 -0.92 -15.76
CA VAL A 248 25.44 0.36 -16.48
C VAL A 248 25.53 0.10 -17.98
N SER A 249 24.50 0.45 -18.76
CA SER A 249 24.56 0.35 -20.22
C SER A 249 25.42 1.45 -20.80
N ASN A 250 26.25 1.11 -21.79
CA ASN A 250 27.16 2.04 -22.45
C ASN A 250 26.80 2.09 -23.95
N VAL A 251 26.11 3.16 -24.35
CA VAL A 251 25.44 3.27 -25.66
C VAL A 251 26.43 3.32 -26.84
N ASP A 252 27.64 3.85 -26.61
CA ASP A 252 28.65 4.05 -27.65
C ASP A 252 29.68 2.91 -27.72
N SER A 253 29.77 2.07 -26.68
CA SER A 253 30.63 0.86 -26.66
C SER A 253 29.87 -0.46 -26.82
N ASN A 254 28.53 -0.43 -26.88
CA ASN A 254 27.65 -1.60 -27.03
C ASN A 254 27.95 -2.70 -25.99
N ASP A 255 28.12 -2.28 -24.74
CA ASP A 255 28.33 -3.17 -23.60
C ASP A 255 27.66 -2.64 -22.34
N VAL A 256 27.66 -3.47 -21.30
CA VAL A 256 27.20 -3.15 -19.96
C VAL A 256 28.38 -3.25 -19.01
N SER A 257 28.70 -2.18 -18.28
CA SER A 257 29.66 -2.25 -17.17
C SER A 257 28.97 -2.86 -15.95
N VAL A 258 29.63 -3.83 -15.31
CA VAL A 258 29.18 -4.42 -14.05
C VAL A 258 30.08 -3.92 -12.93
N LEU A 259 29.50 -3.27 -11.93
CA LEU A 259 30.20 -2.67 -10.80
C LEU A 259 29.88 -3.43 -9.51
N ASN A 260 30.85 -3.52 -8.60
CA ASN A 260 30.65 -4.01 -7.25
C ASN A 260 30.17 -2.86 -6.36
N THR A 261 28.96 -2.99 -5.83
CA THR A 261 28.28 -1.97 -5.01
C THR A 261 28.35 -2.31 -3.51
N SER A 262 28.61 -3.58 -3.17
CA SER A 262 28.96 -4.04 -1.83
C SER A 262 30.47 -4.07 -1.65
N THR A 263 31.05 -3.00 -1.14
CA THR A 263 32.48 -2.94 -0.79
C THR A 263 32.62 -2.74 0.72
N ASP A 264 33.64 -3.37 1.32
CA ASP A 264 33.98 -3.18 2.75
C ASP A 264 34.49 -1.76 3.06
N LYS A 265 34.60 -0.90 2.04
CA LYS A 265 34.96 0.51 2.15
C LYS A 265 33.77 1.33 1.72
N VAL A 266 33.21 2.11 2.65
CA VAL A 266 32.04 2.98 2.44
C VAL A 266 32.17 3.84 1.16
N ASP A 267 33.39 4.21 0.78
CA ASP A 267 33.69 5.14 -0.31
C ASP A 267 34.21 4.52 -1.62
N SER A 268 34.19 3.19 -1.81
CA SER A 268 34.65 2.59 -3.07
C SER A 268 33.56 1.81 -3.80
N ILE A 269 33.49 1.97 -5.11
CA ILE A 269 32.77 1.09 -6.04
C ILE A 269 33.78 0.70 -7.10
N ASP A 270 33.90 -0.59 -7.38
CA ASP A 270 34.90 -1.10 -8.32
C ASP A 270 34.24 -1.69 -9.55
N LYS A 271 34.84 -1.48 -10.73
CA LYS A 271 34.38 -2.14 -11.96
C LYS A 271 34.82 -3.61 -11.94
N ILE A 272 33.85 -4.53 -11.98
CA ILE A 272 34.07 -5.97 -12.04
C ILE A 272 34.44 -6.37 -13.47
N THR A 273 33.59 -6.04 -14.44
CA THR A 273 33.74 -6.48 -15.83
C THR A 273 32.90 -5.64 -16.80
N THR A 274 32.97 -5.95 -18.10
CA THR A 274 32.06 -5.50 -19.15
C THR A 274 31.44 -6.68 -19.88
N VAL A 275 30.13 -6.63 -20.12
CA VAL A 275 29.36 -7.66 -20.83
C VAL A 275 28.91 -7.09 -22.18
N LYS A 276 29.21 -7.77 -23.29
CA LYS A 276 28.78 -7.33 -24.62
C LYS A 276 27.28 -7.58 -24.80
N VAL A 277 26.59 -6.60 -25.38
CA VAL A 277 25.14 -6.65 -25.67
C VAL A 277 24.88 -6.16 -27.10
N GLY A 278 23.61 -6.00 -27.49
CA GLY A 278 23.23 -5.50 -28.80
C GLY A 278 23.61 -4.04 -29.04
N ALA A 279 23.24 -3.53 -30.22
CA ALA A 279 23.62 -2.20 -30.66
C ALA A 279 22.82 -1.10 -29.95
N HIS A 280 23.52 -0.05 -29.49
CA HIS A 280 22.97 1.11 -28.78
C HIS A 280 22.10 0.74 -27.57
N PRO A 281 22.67 0.09 -26.53
CA PRO A 281 21.94 -0.22 -25.32
C PRO A 281 21.58 1.07 -24.56
N VAL A 282 20.32 1.24 -24.15
CA VAL A 282 19.83 2.47 -23.50
C VAL A 282 19.40 2.22 -22.06
N GLY A 283 18.18 1.75 -21.82
CA GLY A 283 17.70 1.44 -20.47
C GLY A 283 18.38 0.20 -19.86
N VAL A 284 18.26 0.06 -18.53
CA VAL A 284 18.66 -1.15 -17.80
C VAL A 284 17.65 -1.38 -16.69
N ALA A 285 17.19 -2.62 -16.52
CA ALA A 285 16.41 -3.02 -15.34
C ALA A 285 16.86 -4.40 -14.86
N VAL A 286 16.96 -4.56 -13.54
CA VAL A 286 17.20 -5.85 -12.89
C VAL A 286 15.85 -6.46 -12.53
N SER A 287 15.68 -7.77 -12.73
CA SER A 287 14.51 -8.49 -12.23
C SER A 287 14.43 -8.41 -10.71
N PRO A 288 13.24 -8.37 -10.11
CA PRO A 288 13.11 -8.25 -8.66
C PRO A 288 13.70 -9.41 -7.84
N ASP A 289 13.87 -10.58 -8.46
CA ASP A 289 14.58 -11.72 -7.86
C ASP A 289 16.11 -11.62 -8.02
N GLY A 290 16.61 -10.57 -8.68
CA GLY A 290 18.03 -10.32 -8.91
C GLY A 290 18.68 -11.25 -9.94
N THR A 291 17.93 -12.14 -10.60
CA THR A 291 18.51 -13.21 -11.45
C THR A 291 18.78 -12.79 -12.90
N LYS A 292 18.12 -11.73 -13.39
CA LYS A 292 18.21 -11.27 -14.79
C LYS A 292 18.36 -9.76 -14.89
N VAL A 293 19.06 -9.29 -15.92
CA VAL A 293 19.14 -7.87 -16.32
C VAL A 293 18.63 -7.72 -17.75
N TYR A 294 17.70 -6.80 -17.96
CA TYR A 294 17.13 -6.49 -19.27
C TYR A 294 17.74 -5.20 -19.81
N VAL A 295 18.16 -5.23 -21.07
CA VAL A 295 18.85 -4.13 -21.74
C VAL A 295 18.25 -3.93 -23.14
N PRO A 296 17.39 -2.93 -23.34
CA PRO A 296 16.86 -2.54 -24.64
C PRO A 296 17.98 -2.15 -25.62
N ASP A 297 18.08 -2.86 -26.74
CA ASP A 297 19.09 -2.63 -27.77
C ASP A 297 18.50 -1.76 -28.89
N ASN A 298 18.54 -0.43 -28.73
CA ASN A 298 17.82 0.52 -29.57
C ASN A 298 18.18 0.45 -31.06
N GLY A 299 19.42 0.05 -31.37
CA GLY A 299 19.89 -0.19 -32.73
C GLY A 299 19.29 -1.44 -33.39
N SER A 300 18.43 -2.18 -32.68
CA SER A 300 17.78 -3.40 -33.13
C SER A 300 16.33 -3.49 -32.64
N ARG A 301 15.63 -4.57 -33.01
CA ARG A 301 14.30 -4.92 -32.48
C ARG A 301 14.41 -5.97 -31.38
N LYS A 302 15.41 -5.82 -30.51
CA LYS A 302 15.76 -6.80 -29.48
C LYS A 302 16.00 -6.15 -28.13
N THR A 303 15.84 -6.97 -27.10
CA THR A 303 16.30 -6.69 -25.73
C THR A 303 17.25 -7.80 -25.33
N SER A 304 18.47 -7.44 -24.94
CA SER A 304 19.44 -8.35 -24.34
C SER A 304 19.02 -8.70 -22.91
N VAL A 305 19.13 -9.97 -22.54
CA VAL A 305 18.81 -10.51 -21.22
C VAL A 305 20.05 -11.18 -20.66
N ILE A 306 20.66 -10.54 -19.66
CA ILE A 306 21.88 -11.01 -18.99
C ILE A 306 21.49 -11.82 -17.74
N ARG A 307 22.01 -13.03 -17.58
CA ARG A 307 21.87 -13.81 -16.34
C ARG A 307 22.91 -13.35 -15.33
N THR A 308 22.51 -12.97 -14.12
CA THR A 308 23.43 -12.33 -13.15
C THR A 308 24.43 -13.29 -12.52
N SER A 309 24.18 -14.60 -12.57
CA SER A 309 25.06 -15.63 -12.00
C SER A 309 26.38 -15.79 -12.76
N ASP A 310 26.34 -15.63 -14.08
CA ASP A 310 27.45 -15.95 -15.00
C ASP A 310 27.66 -14.90 -16.11
N ASN A 311 26.82 -13.87 -16.18
CA ASN A 311 26.79 -12.85 -17.23
C ASN A 311 26.53 -13.39 -18.65
N ASP A 312 25.90 -14.56 -18.77
CA ASP A 312 25.46 -15.10 -20.05
C ASP A 312 24.33 -14.25 -20.66
N VAL A 313 24.36 -14.06 -21.98
CA VAL A 313 23.47 -13.12 -22.69
C VAL A 313 22.58 -13.87 -23.68
N THR A 314 21.29 -13.68 -23.53
CA THR A 314 20.26 -14.11 -24.49
C THR A 314 19.50 -12.89 -25.04
N THR A 315 18.64 -13.06 -26.04
CA THR A 315 17.84 -11.95 -26.59
C THR A 315 16.37 -12.29 -26.69
N SER A 316 15.49 -11.32 -26.45
CA SER A 316 14.06 -11.39 -26.72
C SER A 316 13.67 -10.36 -27.79
N ASP A 317 12.76 -10.73 -28.70
CA ASP A 317 12.26 -9.83 -29.74
C ASP A 317 11.24 -8.83 -29.17
N VAL A 318 11.35 -7.57 -29.59
CA VAL A 318 10.48 -6.45 -29.18
C VAL A 318 10.12 -5.56 -30.39
N ASP A 319 9.22 -4.59 -30.20
CA ASP A 319 8.91 -3.65 -31.29
C ASP A 319 10.07 -2.65 -31.56
N SER A 320 9.88 -1.76 -32.54
CA SER A 320 10.93 -0.87 -33.03
C SER A 320 11.31 0.26 -32.06
N GLY A 321 12.62 0.45 -31.89
CA GLY A 321 13.20 1.50 -31.08
C GLY A 321 13.04 1.27 -29.59
N PRO A 322 13.44 0.11 -29.04
CA PRO A 322 13.35 -0.14 -27.61
C PRO A 322 14.32 0.79 -26.87
N THR A 323 13.85 1.54 -25.87
CA THR A 323 14.66 2.60 -25.19
C THR A 323 14.70 2.48 -23.68
N ALA A 324 13.63 2.00 -23.05
CA ALA A 324 13.56 1.84 -21.60
C ALA A 324 12.92 0.52 -21.23
N VAL A 325 13.19 0.05 -20.02
CA VAL A 325 12.62 -1.18 -19.50
C VAL A 325 12.34 -1.03 -18.00
N ALA A 326 11.25 -1.62 -17.53
CA ALA A 326 11.01 -1.88 -16.12
C ALA A 326 10.71 -3.36 -15.95
N ALA A 327 11.31 -4.01 -14.95
CA ALA A 327 11.05 -5.42 -14.66
C ALA A 327 10.12 -5.52 -13.45
N GLY A 328 8.88 -5.94 -13.68
CA GLY A 328 7.91 -6.20 -12.63
C GLY A 328 8.16 -7.54 -11.95
N ARG A 329 7.72 -7.68 -10.69
CA ARG A 329 7.81 -8.94 -9.96
C ARG A 329 7.00 -10.00 -10.70
N PRO A 330 7.49 -11.25 -10.78
CA PRO A 330 6.62 -12.40 -10.93
C PRO A 330 5.74 -12.58 -9.71
N GLN A 331 4.66 -11.82 -9.67
CA GLN A 331 3.59 -12.08 -8.74
C GLN A 331 2.63 -13.06 -9.41
N GLU A 332 2.50 -14.23 -8.78
CA GLU A 332 1.18 -14.88 -8.68
C GLU A 332 0.17 -13.75 -8.45
N LEU A 333 -0.98 -13.75 -9.15
CA LEU A 333 -2.06 -12.78 -8.89
C LEU A 333 -2.61 -13.05 -7.48
N SER A 334 -1.84 -12.73 -6.46
CA SER A 334 -2.11 -13.02 -5.07
C SER A 334 -2.80 -11.82 -4.46
N ALA A 335 -3.70 -12.07 -3.53
CA ALA A 335 -4.39 -10.99 -2.84
C ALA A 335 -4.43 -11.21 -1.34
N ILE A 336 -4.49 -10.10 -0.61
CA ILE A 336 -5.01 -10.09 0.76
C ILE A 336 -6.30 -9.28 0.75
N VAL A 337 -7.28 -9.71 1.52
CA VAL A 337 -8.62 -9.10 1.51
C VAL A 337 -9.09 -8.83 2.93
N SER A 338 -9.59 -7.63 3.20
CA SER A 338 -10.30 -7.31 4.44
C SER A 338 -11.80 -7.32 4.24
N LEU A 339 -12.54 -7.90 5.18
CA LEU A 339 -14.01 -7.90 5.23
C LEU A 339 -14.47 -7.49 6.63
N GLY A 340 -15.47 -6.63 6.75
CA GLY A 340 -16.00 -6.26 8.06
C GLY A 340 -16.51 -4.85 8.14
N ASP A 341 -16.41 -4.30 9.34
CA ASP A 341 -17.03 -3.03 9.70
C ASP A 341 -16.13 -1.80 9.50
N SER A 342 -16.55 -0.69 10.12
CA SER A 342 -15.90 0.60 10.03
C SER A 342 -14.45 0.60 10.51
N PHE A 343 -14.08 -0.22 11.52
CA PHE A 343 -12.74 -0.21 12.10
C PHE A 343 -11.68 -0.53 11.05
N ILE A 344 -11.91 -1.56 10.25
CA ILE A 344 -10.93 -2.04 9.26
C ILE A 344 -11.16 -1.45 7.86
N SER A 345 -12.30 -0.77 7.65
CA SER A 345 -12.52 0.06 6.45
C SER A 345 -11.58 1.26 6.39
N GLY A 346 -11.03 1.69 7.54
CA GLY A 346 -10.20 2.89 7.62
C GLY A 346 -10.99 4.19 7.62
N VAL A 347 -12.25 4.19 8.05
CA VAL A 347 -13.13 5.38 7.99
C VAL A 347 -12.51 6.62 8.62
N ALA A 348 -11.86 6.50 9.78
CA ALA A 348 -11.19 7.63 10.43
C ALA A 348 -9.74 7.85 9.96
N GLY A 349 -9.26 7.06 9.00
CA GLY A 349 -7.94 7.19 8.38
C GLY A 349 -7.69 8.53 7.69
N ARG A 350 -8.73 9.36 7.52
CA ARG A 350 -8.63 10.77 7.13
C ARG A 350 -7.82 11.60 8.12
N TRP A 351 -7.85 11.26 9.40
CA TRP A 351 -7.25 12.09 10.46
C TRP A 351 -5.85 11.59 10.83
N GLN A 352 -4.84 12.45 10.70
CA GLN A 352 -3.46 12.19 11.09
C GLN A 352 -3.22 12.64 12.52
N GLY A 353 -3.76 11.87 13.47
CA GLY A 353 -3.82 12.26 14.88
C GLY A 353 -5.05 13.13 15.16
N ASN A 354 -5.03 13.83 16.29
CA ASN A 354 -6.03 14.84 16.64
C ASN A 354 -5.34 16.14 17.04
N GLY A 355 -6.04 17.26 16.96
CA GLY A 355 -5.49 18.57 17.34
C GLY A 355 -6.42 19.40 18.21
N LEU A 356 -5.86 20.48 18.76
CA LEU A 356 -6.56 21.39 19.66
C LEU A 356 -7.75 22.07 18.97
N ARG A 357 -8.92 22.05 19.62
CA ARG A 357 -10.13 22.78 19.18
C ARG A 357 -10.02 24.27 19.51
N THR A 358 -9.26 25.03 18.72
CA THR A 358 -9.05 26.47 18.95
C THR A 358 -9.91 27.41 18.07
N GLY A 359 -10.67 26.89 17.10
CA GLY A 359 -11.56 27.70 16.24
C GLY A 359 -12.47 26.89 15.29
N ILE A 360 -13.49 27.54 14.71
CA ILE A 360 -14.53 26.94 13.84
C ILE A 360 -14.07 26.81 12.37
N LEU A 361 -12.94 27.40 11.97
CA LEU A 361 -12.62 27.66 10.56
C LEU A 361 -11.35 27.00 10.01
N THR A 362 -10.61 26.18 10.77
CA THR A 362 -9.42 25.50 10.24
C THR A 362 -9.37 24.01 10.62
N ASP A 363 -8.74 23.27 9.73
CA ASP A 363 -8.46 21.84 9.56
C ASP A 363 -7.66 21.14 10.69
N VAL A 364 -7.87 21.59 11.93
CA VAL A 364 -7.32 21.01 13.17
C VAL A 364 -5.82 20.78 13.07
N HIS A 365 -5.05 21.88 13.05
CA HIS A 365 -3.58 21.87 13.18
C HIS A 365 -2.90 20.80 12.30
N GLY A 366 -3.33 20.68 11.04
CA GLY A 366 -2.74 19.77 10.06
C GLY A 366 -3.16 18.31 10.14
N THR A 367 -4.22 17.98 10.86
CA THR A 367 -4.63 16.58 11.03
C THR A 367 -5.53 16.08 9.90
N ASP A 368 -6.23 16.93 9.15
CA ASP A 368 -7.08 16.48 8.04
C ASP A 368 -6.25 16.16 6.78
N ARG A 369 -6.12 14.88 6.43
CA ARG A 369 -5.42 14.42 5.21
C ARG A 369 -6.21 14.68 3.93
N ALA A 370 -7.49 15.07 4.03
CA ALA A 370 -8.28 15.50 2.88
C ALA A 370 -7.97 16.94 2.46
N VAL A 371 -7.22 17.69 3.27
CA VAL A 371 -6.81 19.05 2.94
C VAL A 371 -5.70 19.07 1.90
N TYR A 372 -5.73 20.08 1.02
CA TYR A 372 -4.68 20.37 0.04
C TYR A 372 -4.66 21.86 -0.33
N ALA A 373 -3.58 22.30 -0.99
CA ALA A 373 -3.42 23.66 -1.52
C ALA A 373 -3.71 24.76 -0.47
N CYS A 374 -2.94 24.75 0.61
CA CYS A 374 -2.97 25.78 1.64
C CYS A 374 -2.13 27.00 1.24
N GLY A 375 -2.51 28.19 1.72
CA GLY A 375 -1.69 29.40 1.61
C GLY A 375 -0.46 29.38 2.53
N ASP A 376 0.44 30.37 2.37
CA ASP A 376 1.72 30.48 3.11
C ASP A 376 1.58 30.61 4.64
N ASN A 377 0.36 30.88 5.13
CA ASN A 377 0.03 30.86 6.55
C ASN A 377 -0.96 29.69 6.79
N PRO A 378 -0.67 28.77 7.74
CA PRO A 378 -1.54 27.62 8.02
C PRO A 378 -2.98 27.98 8.41
N ASP A 379 -3.25 29.23 8.83
CA ASP A 379 -4.60 29.73 9.11
C ASP A 379 -5.24 30.53 7.95
N SER A 380 -4.55 30.73 6.82
CA SER A 380 -5.00 31.69 5.80
C SER A 380 -6.16 31.20 4.95
N TRP A 381 -6.07 29.98 4.43
CA TRP A 381 -7.13 29.21 3.76
C TRP A 381 -6.54 27.91 3.23
N CYS A 382 -7.35 26.86 3.17
CA CYS A 382 -6.99 25.55 2.61
C CYS A 382 -8.18 25.00 1.81
N SER A 383 -7.92 24.20 0.79
CA SER A 383 -8.95 23.40 0.10
C SER A 383 -9.08 22.02 0.75
N SER A 384 -10.23 21.37 0.63
CA SER A 384 -10.44 20.01 1.14
C SER A 384 -11.20 19.16 0.12
N ASP A 385 -10.71 17.94 -0.11
CA ASP A 385 -11.33 16.94 -0.97
C ASP A 385 -11.19 15.54 -0.33
N PRO A 386 -12.24 15.01 0.33
CA PRO A 386 -12.22 13.68 0.93
C PRO A 386 -11.86 12.54 -0.03
N LYS A 387 -11.95 12.75 -1.35
CA LYS A 387 -11.48 11.79 -2.36
C LYS A 387 -9.98 11.53 -2.29
N LEU A 388 -9.20 12.44 -1.70
CA LEU A 388 -7.77 12.21 -1.45
C LEU A 388 -7.54 11.08 -0.44
N VAL A 389 -8.51 10.80 0.43
CA VAL A 389 -8.44 9.74 1.45
C VAL A 389 -9.21 8.50 1.01
N TYR A 390 -10.44 8.69 0.53
CA TYR A 390 -11.37 7.59 0.25
C TYR A 390 -11.46 7.21 -1.24
N GLY A 391 -10.81 7.97 -2.11
CA GLY A 391 -10.82 7.73 -3.55
C GLY A 391 -12.22 7.67 -4.14
N ARG A 392 -12.49 6.63 -4.93
CA ARG A 392 -13.79 6.39 -5.58
C ARG A 392 -14.90 6.08 -4.58
N SER A 393 -14.56 5.52 -3.43
CA SER A 393 -15.54 5.11 -2.41
C SER A 393 -16.32 6.29 -1.81
N TYR A 394 -15.84 7.53 -2.02
CA TYR A 394 -16.54 8.74 -1.64
C TYR A 394 -17.67 9.14 -2.60
N ASN A 395 -17.50 8.94 -3.93
CA ASN A 395 -18.46 9.45 -4.95
C ASN A 395 -19.34 8.40 -5.61
N ASP A 396 -19.07 7.10 -5.41
CA ASP A 396 -19.80 6.02 -6.08
C ASP A 396 -21.26 5.85 -5.56
N ALA A 397 -21.88 6.92 -5.05
CA ALA A 397 -23.25 7.01 -4.52
C ALA A 397 -23.58 6.03 -3.38
N ASN A 398 -22.59 5.32 -2.87
CA ASN A 398 -22.74 4.23 -1.92
C ASN A 398 -22.36 4.67 -0.49
N GLY A 399 -21.25 5.38 -0.30
CA GLY A 399 -20.89 5.94 1.02
C GLY A 399 -20.21 4.93 1.96
N CYS A 400 -19.72 3.81 1.42
CA CYS A 400 -18.78 2.94 2.14
C CYS A 400 -17.41 3.61 2.13
N LEU A 401 -17.08 4.32 3.20
CA LEU A 401 -15.81 5.04 3.30
C LEU A 401 -14.67 4.04 3.49
N ARG A 402 -13.76 3.98 2.53
CA ARG A 402 -12.60 3.07 2.51
C ARG A 402 -11.34 3.88 2.31
N SER A 403 -10.56 4.05 3.37
CA SER A 403 -9.36 4.87 3.29
C SER A 403 -8.21 4.10 2.64
N TYR A 404 -7.39 4.78 1.83
CA TYR A 404 -6.09 4.26 1.39
C TYR A 404 -5.13 3.97 2.55
N SER A 405 -5.38 4.54 3.73
CA SER A 405 -4.62 4.21 4.94
C SER A 405 -5.18 3.04 5.72
N SER A 406 -6.26 2.38 5.29
CA SER A 406 -6.78 1.20 5.97
C SER A 406 -5.69 0.15 6.18
N GLU A 407 -5.79 -0.63 7.26
CA GLU A 407 -4.76 -1.61 7.65
C GLU A 407 -4.33 -2.51 6.47
N ILE A 408 -5.30 -2.96 5.67
CA ILE A 408 -5.06 -3.90 4.58
C ILE A 408 -4.26 -3.26 3.45
N GLN A 409 -4.51 -1.97 3.16
CA GLN A 409 -3.81 -1.23 2.10
C GLN A 409 -2.40 -0.85 2.56
N SER A 410 -2.27 -0.55 3.85
CA SER A 410 -1.04 -0.06 4.46
C SER A 410 -0.06 -1.17 4.84
N ALA A 411 -0.51 -2.42 5.03
CA ALA A 411 0.35 -3.54 5.42
C ALA A 411 1.44 -3.81 4.38
N ASP A 412 2.67 -4.05 4.81
CA ASP A 412 3.82 -4.33 3.91
C ASP A 412 3.89 -5.80 3.49
N ILE A 413 2.77 -6.30 2.96
CA ILE A 413 2.63 -7.70 2.54
C ILE A 413 2.85 -7.78 1.02
N PRO A 414 3.79 -8.63 0.54
CA PRO A 414 4.22 -8.65 -0.86
C PRO A 414 3.25 -9.45 -1.76
N VAL A 415 2.00 -8.99 -1.87
CA VAL A 415 0.98 -9.53 -2.79
C VAL A 415 0.71 -8.62 -3.98
N TYR A 416 0.02 -9.15 -5.00
CA TYR A 416 -0.37 -8.39 -6.20
C TYR A 416 -1.48 -7.37 -5.95
N ARG A 417 -2.46 -7.72 -5.09
CA ARG A 417 -3.54 -6.80 -4.71
C ARG A 417 -3.81 -6.82 -3.22
N LYS A 418 -4.00 -5.64 -2.65
CA LYS A 418 -4.56 -5.43 -1.32
C LYS A 418 -5.99 -4.92 -1.51
N ILE A 419 -6.98 -5.66 -1.02
CA ILE A 419 -8.39 -5.41 -1.35
C ILE A 419 -9.14 -5.13 -0.05
N ASN A 420 -9.76 -3.95 0.03
CA ASN A 420 -10.61 -3.59 1.17
C ASN A 420 -12.09 -3.73 0.77
N LEU A 421 -12.76 -4.78 1.26
CA LEU A 421 -14.21 -4.97 1.08
C LEU A 421 -15.01 -4.46 2.28
N ALA A 422 -14.35 -4.25 3.43
CA ALA A 422 -14.96 -3.68 4.62
C ALA A 422 -15.65 -2.34 4.33
N CYS A 423 -16.73 -2.05 5.03
CA CYS A 423 -17.55 -0.87 4.76
C CYS A 423 -17.94 -0.18 6.05
N SER A 424 -17.83 1.15 6.06
CA SER A 424 -18.30 1.95 7.19
C SER A 424 -19.80 1.74 7.45
N GLY A 425 -20.14 1.37 8.69
CA GLY A 425 -21.50 1.06 9.15
C GLY A 425 -21.94 -0.39 8.89
N ALA A 426 -21.07 -1.26 8.38
CA ALA A 426 -21.43 -2.66 8.17
C ALA A 426 -21.59 -3.43 9.49
N GLN A 427 -22.62 -4.26 9.53
CA GLN A 427 -22.84 -5.30 10.53
C GLN A 427 -22.53 -6.68 9.92
N THR A 428 -22.55 -7.72 10.74
CA THR A 428 -22.38 -9.11 10.31
C THR A 428 -23.29 -9.48 9.14
N GLU A 429 -24.57 -9.08 9.16
CA GLU A 429 -25.52 -9.34 8.06
C GLU A 429 -25.02 -8.80 6.71
N ASN A 430 -24.31 -7.66 6.70
CA ASN A 430 -23.79 -7.06 5.48
C ASN A 430 -22.54 -7.75 4.95
N VAL A 431 -21.85 -8.48 5.82
CA VAL A 431 -20.79 -9.40 5.39
C VAL A 431 -21.41 -10.62 4.72
N VAL A 432 -22.51 -11.15 5.28
CA VAL A 432 -23.06 -12.47 4.93
C VAL A 432 -24.07 -12.46 3.76
N ASP A 433 -25.11 -11.62 3.80
CA ASP A 433 -26.22 -11.71 2.84
C ASP A 433 -27.01 -10.42 2.56
N GLN A 434 -26.89 -9.36 3.37
CA GLN A 434 -27.57 -8.09 3.12
C GLN A 434 -26.69 -7.11 2.35
N PRO A 435 -27.19 -6.49 1.27
CA PRO A 435 -26.47 -5.39 0.65
C PRO A 435 -26.41 -4.19 1.61
N LEU A 436 -25.33 -3.43 1.55
CA LEU A 436 -25.20 -2.17 2.28
C LEU A 436 -24.82 -1.09 1.30
N LYS A 437 -25.48 0.07 1.42
CA LYS A 437 -25.03 1.27 0.71
C LYS A 437 -24.98 1.03 -0.81
N GLY A 438 -25.88 0.24 -1.38
CA GLY A 438 -25.89 -0.07 -2.82
C GLY A 438 -24.78 -1.03 -3.30
N GLN A 439 -24.00 -1.61 -2.39
CA GLN A 439 -23.03 -2.68 -2.69
C GLN A 439 -23.59 -4.04 -2.28
N ALA A 440 -23.21 -5.09 -3.02
CA ALA A 440 -23.55 -6.47 -2.67
C ALA A 440 -22.93 -6.86 -1.31
N PRO A 441 -23.43 -7.94 -0.66
CA PRO A 441 -22.79 -8.50 0.54
C PRO A 441 -21.29 -8.71 0.33
N GLN A 442 -20.48 -8.49 1.38
CA GLN A 442 -19.03 -8.52 1.21
C GLN A 442 -18.50 -9.89 0.78
N VAL A 443 -19.16 -10.99 1.18
CA VAL A 443 -18.82 -12.33 0.69
C VAL A 443 -19.13 -12.54 -0.79
N ASP A 444 -20.15 -11.88 -1.34
CA ASP A 444 -20.44 -11.95 -2.78
C ASP A 444 -19.41 -11.15 -3.58
N GLN A 445 -18.96 -10.01 -3.03
CA GLN A 445 -17.83 -9.27 -3.57
C GLN A 445 -16.55 -10.11 -3.53
N LEU A 446 -16.29 -10.82 -2.43
CA LEU A 446 -15.16 -11.76 -2.31
C LEU A 446 -15.25 -12.87 -3.35
N ALA A 447 -16.42 -13.51 -3.51
CA ALA A 447 -16.64 -14.57 -4.49
C ALA A 447 -16.28 -14.14 -5.92
N ALA A 448 -16.55 -12.88 -6.28
CA ALA A 448 -16.21 -12.33 -7.59
C ALA A 448 -14.69 -12.19 -7.84
N LEU A 449 -13.87 -12.17 -6.78
CA LEU A 449 -12.41 -12.03 -6.84
C LEU A 449 -11.69 -13.37 -6.96
N LEU A 450 -12.23 -14.43 -6.36
CA LEU A 450 -11.57 -15.73 -6.21
C LEU A 450 -11.19 -16.43 -7.53
N PRO A 451 -11.93 -16.28 -8.65
CA PRO A 451 -11.48 -16.83 -9.94
C PRO A 451 -10.22 -16.18 -10.49
N ARG A 452 -9.86 -14.96 -10.02
CA ARG A 452 -8.74 -14.16 -10.53
C ARG A 452 -7.54 -14.18 -9.62
N TYR A 453 -7.78 -14.15 -8.31
CA TYR A 453 -6.72 -14.00 -7.33
C TYR A 453 -6.53 -15.24 -6.46
N LYS A 454 -5.27 -15.59 -6.19
CA LYS A 454 -4.90 -16.52 -5.12
C LYS A 454 -4.84 -15.76 -3.80
N VAL A 455 -5.92 -15.78 -3.04
CA VAL A 455 -5.99 -15.10 -1.75
C VAL A 455 -5.03 -15.79 -0.76
N LYS A 456 -4.14 -15.00 -0.15
CA LYS A 456 -3.16 -15.46 0.84
C LYS A 456 -3.60 -15.20 2.27
N MET A 457 -4.41 -14.17 2.48
CA MET A 457 -4.92 -13.78 3.78
C MET A 457 -6.30 -13.13 3.65
N ILE A 458 -7.18 -13.51 4.56
CA ILE A 458 -8.43 -12.82 4.88
C ILE A 458 -8.25 -12.25 6.28
N VAL A 459 -8.45 -10.93 6.44
CA VAL A 459 -8.64 -10.31 7.76
C VAL A 459 -10.11 -9.94 7.91
N MET A 460 -10.70 -10.29 9.03
CA MET A 460 -12.10 -9.98 9.32
C MET A 460 -12.27 -9.38 10.71
N THR A 461 -13.00 -8.28 10.78
CA THR A 461 -13.44 -7.64 12.03
C THR A 461 -14.93 -7.34 11.92
N VAL A 462 -15.73 -8.04 12.71
CA VAL A 462 -17.19 -7.91 12.78
C VAL A 462 -17.62 -7.97 14.24
N GLY A 463 -18.85 -7.54 14.52
CA GLY A 463 -19.41 -7.58 15.87
C GLY A 463 -19.51 -6.23 16.56
N GLY A 464 -18.62 -5.27 16.32
CA GLY A 464 -18.63 -3.97 17.03
C GLY A 464 -19.95 -3.22 16.87
N ASN A 465 -20.46 -3.16 15.64
CA ASN A 465 -21.80 -2.60 15.36
C ASN A 465 -22.95 -3.51 15.83
N ASN A 466 -22.78 -4.83 15.80
CA ASN A 466 -23.80 -5.79 16.24
C ASN A 466 -24.00 -5.78 17.77
N LEU A 467 -22.94 -5.49 18.52
CA LEU A 467 -22.94 -5.41 19.99
C LEU A 467 -23.43 -4.05 20.51
N GLY A 468 -23.76 -3.11 19.61
CA GLY A 468 -24.18 -1.76 20.01
C GLY A 468 -23.07 -0.95 20.67
N PHE A 469 -21.79 -1.27 20.43
CA PHE A 469 -20.65 -0.63 21.10
C PHE A 469 -20.62 0.89 20.90
N ARG A 470 -21.02 1.36 19.72
CA ARG A 470 -21.21 2.79 19.45
C ARG A 470 -22.22 3.43 20.40
N ASP A 471 -23.34 2.75 20.65
CA ASP A 471 -24.43 3.29 21.45
C ASP A 471 -24.02 3.31 22.94
N ILE A 472 -23.29 2.29 23.42
CA ILE A 472 -22.66 2.30 24.76
C ILE A 472 -21.76 3.53 24.93
N ILE A 473 -20.83 3.75 23.98
CA ILE A 473 -19.94 4.92 24.05
C ILE A 473 -20.74 6.22 23.97
N THR A 474 -21.75 6.29 23.11
CA THR A 474 -22.62 7.46 22.95
C THR A 474 -23.29 7.81 24.27
N ASP A 475 -23.89 6.82 24.94
CA ASP A 475 -24.55 6.99 26.24
C ASP A 475 -23.56 7.44 27.32
N CYS A 476 -22.34 6.88 27.34
CA CYS A 476 -21.29 7.31 28.27
C CYS A 476 -20.86 8.77 28.03
N VAL A 477 -20.73 9.16 26.76
CA VAL A 477 -20.41 10.53 26.38
C VAL A 477 -21.54 11.49 26.74
N GLU A 478 -22.78 11.13 26.44
CA GLU A 478 -23.95 11.94 26.76
C GLU A 478 -24.11 12.10 28.28
N SER A 479 -23.96 11.03 29.05
CA SER A 479 -24.02 11.06 30.52
C SER A 479 -22.96 12.01 31.11
N PHE A 480 -21.72 11.97 30.60
CA PHE A 480 -20.67 12.91 31.03
C PHE A 480 -20.97 14.36 30.65
N VAL A 481 -21.45 14.61 29.43
CA VAL A 481 -21.78 15.95 28.92
C VAL A 481 -22.94 16.56 29.71
N LEU A 482 -23.96 15.76 30.04
CA LEU A 482 -25.15 16.18 30.78
C LEU A 482 -24.93 16.18 32.30
N GLY A 483 -23.86 15.55 32.80
CA GLY A 483 -23.56 15.44 34.22
C GLY A 483 -24.46 14.44 34.96
N GLU A 484 -24.90 13.39 34.28
CA GLU A 484 -25.86 12.39 34.78
C GLU A 484 -25.19 11.25 35.58
N GLY A 485 -23.85 11.26 35.67
CA GLY A 485 -23.06 10.27 36.40
C GLY A 485 -22.49 9.18 35.49
N GLN A 486 -22.00 8.09 36.09
CA GLN A 486 -21.40 6.97 35.34
C GLN A 486 -22.43 6.25 34.47
N CYS A 487 -22.04 5.86 33.25
CA CYS A 487 -22.89 5.04 32.38
C CYS A 487 -22.82 3.55 32.70
N GLU A 488 -21.67 3.07 33.18
CA GLU A 488 -21.36 1.64 33.37
C GLU A 488 -22.49 0.83 34.03
N PRO A 489 -23.09 1.27 35.16
CA PRO A 489 -24.12 0.49 35.83
C PRO A 489 -25.36 0.21 34.97
N SER A 490 -25.68 1.11 34.03
CA SER A 490 -26.84 0.98 33.14
C SER A 490 -26.54 0.14 31.89
N GLN A 491 -25.27 0.07 31.48
CA GLN A 491 -24.86 -0.53 30.20
C GLN A 491 -24.42 -2.00 30.36
N THR A 492 -23.83 -2.38 31.50
CA THR A 492 -23.22 -3.69 31.72
C THR A 492 -24.14 -4.88 31.40
N ALA A 493 -25.41 -4.83 31.84
CA ALA A 493 -26.35 -5.93 31.60
C ALA A 493 -26.71 -6.07 30.11
N GLY A 494 -26.95 -4.96 29.42
CA GLY A 494 -27.27 -4.94 28.00
C GLY A 494 -26.10 -5.41 27.13
N PHE A 495 -24.88 -5.00 27.48
CA PHE A 495 -23.66 -5.45 26.81
C PHE A 495 -23.47 -6.97 26.90
N ASN A 496 -23.62 -7.55 28.11
CA ASN A 496 -23.49 -8.98 28.30
C ASN A 496 -24.56 -9.76 27.52
N GLN A 497 -25.81 -9.28 27.51
CA GLN A 497 -26.87 -9.90 26.71
C GLN A 497 -26.57 -9.81 25.20
N ALA A 498 -26.04 -8.69 24.72
CA ALA A 498 -25.70 -8.52 23.32
C ALA A 498 -24.61 -9.51 22.87
N LEU A 499 -23.62 -9.83 23.72
CA LEU A 499 -22.62 -10.86 23.40
C LEU A 499 -23.24 -12.24 23.22
N GLU A 500 -24.20 -12.60 24.08
CA GLU A 500 -24.92 -13.87 23.98
C GLU A 500 -25.80 -13.92 22.72
N ASP A 501 -26.58 -12.86 22.47
CA ASP A 501 -27.52 -12.77 21.35
C ASP A 501 -26.81 -12.75 19.98
N LYS A 502 -25.52 -12.38 19.95
CA LYS A 502 -24.74 -12.19 18.72
C LYS A 502 -23.67 -13.25 18.47
N ALA A 503 -23.57 -14.28 19.31
CA ALA A 503 -22.65 -15.39 19.09
C ALA A 503 -22.88 -16.08 17.72
N ASP A 504 -24.14 -16.41 17.41
CA ASP A 504 -24.51 -17.07 16.15
C ASP A 504 -24.21 -16.20 14.91
N ASP A 505 -24.29 -14.87 15.04
CA ASP A 505 -23.99 -13.92 13.96
C ASP A 505 -22.49 -14.03 13.58
N LEU A 506 -21.58 -13.97 14.56
CA LEU A 506 -20.13 -14.10 14.32
C LEU A 506 -19.80 -15.43 13.63
N ASP A 507 -20.42 -16.51 14.11
CA ASP A 507 -20.25 -17.85 13.56
C ASP A 507 -20.71 -17.96 12.12
N ALA A 508 -21.88 -17.39 11.81
CA ALA A 508 -22.41 -17.35 10.46
C ALA A 508 -21.47 -16.63 9.49
N ALA A 509 -20.84 -15.52 9.92
CA ALA A 509 -19.85 -14.82 9.11
C ALA A 509 -18.61 -15.67 8.81
N ILE A 510 -18.00 -16.30 9.83
CA ILE A 510 -16.81 -17.15 9.65
C ILE A 510 -17.13 -18.32 8.70
N VAL A 511 -18.24 -19.01 8.94
CA VAL A 511 -18.68 -20.15 8.12
C VAL A 511 -18.96 -19.73 6.68
N LYS A 512 -19.62 -18.59 6.48
CA LYS A 512 -19.94 -18.09 5.13
C LYS A 512 -18.68 -17.74 4.34
N VAL A 513 -17.72 -17.03 4.96
CA VAL A 513 -16.44 -16.71 4.31
C VAL A 513 -15.70 -17.98 3.91
N ARG A 514 -15.55 -18.96 4.82
CA ARG A 514 -14.93 -20.27 4.51
C ARG A 514 -15.66 -20.98 3.37
N SER A 515 -16.98 -21.00 3.38
CA SER A 515 -17.78 -21.60 2.31
C SER A 515 -17.51 -20.96 0.95
N VAL A 516 -17.44 -19.63 0.89
CA VAL A 516 -17.17 -18.87 -0.35
C VAL A 516 -15.75 -19.12 -0.84
N MET A 517 -14.77 -19.12 0.08
CA MET A 517 -13.38 -19.43 -0.22
C MET A 517 -13.21 -20.82 -0.83
N ARG A 518 -13.78 -21.86 -0.20
CA ARG A 518 -13.77 -23.23 -0.73
C ARG A 518 -14.45 -23.32 -2.10
N ALA A 519 -15.60 -22.66 -2.28
CA ALA A 519 -16.30 -22.63 -3.56
C ALA A 519 -15.48 -21.94 -4.66
N GLY A 520 -14.68 -20.94 -4.31
CA GLY A 520 -13.73 -20.27 -5.20
C GLY A 520 -12.38 -20.96 -5.32
N GLY A 521 -12.24 -22.23 -4.90
CA GLY A 521 -11.02 -23.03 -5.10
C GLY A 521 -9.90 -22.76 -4.09
N HIS A 522 -10.19 -22.15 -2.94
CA HIS A 522 -9.24 -21.88 -1.87
C HIS A 522 -9.57 -22.79 -0.67
N PRO A 523 -8.93 -23.97 -0.54
CA PRO A 523 -9.10 -24.82 0.62
C PRO A 523 -8.58 -24.11 1.88
N ASP A 524 -9.03 -24.57 3.05
CA ASP A 524 -8.85 -23.81 4.29
C ASP A 524 -7.39 -23.58 4.70
N ASP A 525 -6.49 -24.44 4.22
CA ASP A 525 -5.05 -24.43 4.45
C ASP A 525 -4.26 -23.62 3.39
N SER A 526 -4.91 -23.15 2.32
CA SER A 526 -4.23 -22.38 1.27
C SER A 526 -4.08 -20.89 1.57
N TYR A 527 -4.73 -20.40 2.62
CA TYR A 527 -4.76 -19.00 3.01
C TYR A 527 -4.92 -18.87 4.53
N ARG A 528 -4.49 -17.73 5.06
CA ARG A 528 -4.69 -17.38 6.48
C ARG A 528 -6.05 -16.72 6.66
N PHE A 529 -6.80 -17.13 7.67
CA PHE A 529 -8.04 -16.46 8.04
C PHE A 529 -7.86 -15.89 9.44
N VAL A 530 -7.66 -14.59 9.52
CA VAL A 530 -7.43 -13.83 10.75
C VAL A 530 -8.73 -13.14 11.16
N LEU A 531 -9.32 -13.57 12.27
CA LEU A 531 -10.37 -12.84 12.96
C LEU A 531 -9.71 -11.87 13.95
N GLN A 532 -9.89 -10.58 13.74
CA GLN A 532 -9.21 -9.53 14.50
C GLN A 532 -10.17 -8.82 15.46
N SER A 533 -9.71 -8.59 16.70
CA SER A 533 -10.43 -7.83 17.73
C SER A 533 -10.39 -6.30 17.49
N TYR A 534 -10.77 -5.51 18.50
CA TYR A 534 -10.80 -4.04 18.42
C TYR A 534 -9.76 -3.43 19.36
N PRO A 535 -8.98 -2.43 18.94
CA PRO A 535 -8.12 -1.69 19.85
C PRO A 535 -8.95 -0.81 20.78
N SER A 536 -8.50 -0.62 22.01
CA SER A 536 -9.15 0.34 22.93
C SER A 536 -8.90 1.78 22.46
N PRO A 537 -9.94 2.58 22.20
CA PRO A 537 -9.77 3.98 21.79
C PRO A 537 -9.50 4.92 22.97
N VAL A 538 -9.73 4.45 24.20
CA VAL A 538 -9.54 5.21 25.46
C VAL A 538 -8.57 4.48 26.39
N PRO A 539 -7.74 5.21 27.15
CA PRO A 539 -6.86 4.61 28.15
C PRO A 539 -7.65 4.27 29.43
N ASP A 540 -6.97 3.70 30.41
CA ASP A 540 -7.49 3.65 31.78
C ASP A 540 -7.77 5.08 32.30
N GLY A 541 -8.77 5.24 33.17
CA GLY A 541 -9.13 6.53 33.75
C GLY A 541 -7.95 7.26 34.41
N ASP A 542 -7.09 6.52 35.11
CA ASP A 542 -5.90 7.09 35.75
C ASP A 542 -4.86 7.59 34.73
N ASP A 543 -4.91 7.14 33.48
CA ASP A 543 -4.00 7.50 32.40
C ASP A 543 -4.55 8.59 31.46
N ILE A 544 -5.74 9.14 31.77
CA ILE A 544 -6.28 10.28 31.05
C ILE A 544 -5.51 11.56 31.42
N ARG A 545 -4.94 12.23 30.40
CA ARG A 545 -4.18 13.49 30.47
C ARG A 545 -4.98 14.66 31.05
N TYR A 546 -6.29 14.64 30.92
CA TYR A 546 -7.19 15.75 31.28
C TYR A 546 -8.01 15.48 32.54
N PRO A 547 -8.14 16.47 33.44
CA PRO A 547 -9.09 16.39 34.56
C PRO A 547 -10.51 16.12 34.07
N ALA A 548 -11.29 15.32 34.82
CA ALA A 548 -12.68 14.96 34.55
C ALA A 548 -13.66 16.14 34.65
N THR A 549 -13.47 17.15 33.80
CA THR A 549 -14.31 18.34 33.68
C THR A 549 -14.77 18.50 32.25
N PHE A 550 -16.00 19.00 32.07
CA PHE A 550 -16.57 19.27 30.75
C PHE A 550 -15.62 20.09 29.85
N LYS A 551 -15.01 21.16 30.39
CA LYS A 551 -14.09 22.00 29.62
C LYS A 551 -12.88 21.22 29.12
N GLN A 552 -12.24 20.42 29.97
CA GLN A 552 -11.00 19.74 29.60
C GLN A 552 -11.27 18.51 28.72
N ARG A 553 -12.26 17.68 29.04
CA ARG A 553 -12.50 16.43 28.30
C ARG A 553 -13.33 16.59 27.05
N PHE A 554 -14.35 17.44 27.05
CA PHE A 554 -15.18 17.66 25.86
C PHE A 554 -14.58 18.70 24.92
N ARG A 555 -14.25 19.91 25.43
CA ARG A 555 -13.82 21.02 24.56
C ARG A 555 -12.36 20.95 24.12
N VAL A 556 -11.47 20.33 24.89
CA VAL A 556 -10.03 20.27 24.59
C VAL A 556 -9.62 18.86 24.16
N GLY A 557 -9.82 17.88 25.04
CA GLY A 557 -9.34 16.51 24.86
C GLY A 557 -10.08 15.67 23.83
N GLY A 558 -11.39 15.88 23.65
CA GLY A 558 -12.20 15.00 22.80
C GLY A 558 -12.39 13.59 23.38
N CYS A 559 -12.38 13.47 24.72
CA CYS A 559 -12.61 12.25 25.49
C CYS A 559 -13.61 12.47 26.65
N PRO A 560 -14.83 12.96 26.37
CA PRO A 560 -15.85 13.27 27.39
C PRO A 560 -16.42 12.02 28.08
N VAL A 561 -15.63 11.34 28.90
CA VAL A 561 -16.04 10.17 29.70
C VAL A 561 -15.51 10.30 31.13
N TYR A 562 -16.17 9.67 32.10
CA TYR A 562 -15.64 9.58 33.47
C TYR A 562 -14.49 8.58 33.55
N ASP A 563 -13.60 8.74 34.54
CA ASP A 563 -12.45 7.84 34.75
C ASP A 563 -12.89 6.39 34.92
N SER A 564 -13.90 6.16 35.75
CA SER A 564 -14.45 4.82 35.99
C SER A 564 -15.04 4.20 34.72
N ASP A 565 -15.69 4.99 33.86
CA ASP A 565 -16.26 4.50 32.60
C ASP A 565 -15.15 4.18 31.59
N ALA A 566 -14.10 5.00 31.52
CA ALA A 566 -12.93 4.74 30.70
C ALA A 566 -12.20 3.45 31.13
N THR A 567 -11.95 3.29 32.43
CA THR A 567 -11.40 2.06 33.03
C THR A 567 -12.28 0.85 32.73
N TRP A 568 -13.62 0.98 32.85
CA TRP A 568 -14.54 -0.10 32.53
C TRP A 568 -14.44 -0.52 31.05
N VAL A 569 -14.43 0.44 30.13
CA VAL A 569 -14.28 0.15 28.70
C VAL A 569 -12.93 -0.53 28.41
N ARG A 570 -11.83 0.05 28.90
CA ARG A 570 -10.46 -0.42 28.65
C ARG A 570 -10.16 -1.79 29.24
N SER A 571 -10.65 -2.04 30.46
CA SER A 571 -10.26 -3.19 31.27
C SER A 571 -11.33 -4.29 31.35
N THR A 572 -12.57 -3.99 30.94
CA THR A 572 -13.68 -4.97 30.94
C THR A 572 -14.28 -5.15 29.56
N VAL A 573 -14.82 -4.09 28.94
CA VAL A 573 -15.60 -4.21 27.69
C VAL A 573 -14.72 -4.72 26.55
N VAL A 574 -13.59 -4.05 26.26
CA VAL A 574 -12.71 -4.42 25.14
C VAL A 574 -12.11 -5.82 25.33
N PRO A 575 -11.54 -6.19 26.50
CA PRO A 575 -11.09 -7.57 26.74
C PRO A 575 -12.18 -8.63 26.63
N THR A 576 -13.42 -8.32 27.04
CA THR A 576 -14.55 -9.26 26.92
C THR A 576 -14.93 -9.49 25.46
N ILE A 577 -14.97 -8.43 24.64
CA ILE A 577 -15.19 -8.57 23.19
C ILE A 577 -14.07 -9.39 22.56
N SER A 578 -12.81 -9.09 22.90
CA SER A 578 -11.64 -9.84 22.42
C SER A 578 -11.77 -11.33 22.76
N GLN A 579 -12.08 -11.67 24.01
CA GLN A 579 -12.24 -13.06 24.45
C GLN A 579 -13.43 -13.75 23.75
N TRP A 580 -14.56 -13.06 23.56
CA TRP A 580 -15.71 -13.59 22.83
C TRP A 580 -15.34 -13.93 21.37
N MET A 581 -14.65 -13.02 20.68
CA MET A 581 -14.18 -13.25 19.32
C MET A 581 -13.15 -14.38 19.25
N LYS A 582 -12.25 -14.47 20.24
CA LYS A 582 -11.26 -15.55 20.35
C LYS A 582 -11.92 -16.93 20.43
N VAL A 583 -12.96 -17.08 21.26
CA VAL A 583 -13.72 -18.33 21.35
C VAL A 583 -14.37 -18.66 20.01
N GLY A 584 -15.03 -17.69 19.37
CA GLY A 584 -15.61 -17.87 18.04
C GLY A 584 -14.56 -18.27 16.98
N ALA A 585 -13.35 -17.71 17.05
CA ALA A 585 -12.26 -18.09 16.16
C ALA A 585 -11.82 -19.55 16.36
N HIS A 586 -11.56 -19.94 17.61
CA HIS A 586 -11.08 -21.27 17.98
C HIS A 586 -12.09 -22.35 17.61
N ASP A 587 -13.37 -22.13 17.91
CA ASP A 587 -14.44 -23.08 17.61
C ASP A 587 -14.64 -23.32 16.11
N ARG A 588 -14.06 -22.48 15.25
CA ARG A 588 -14.13 -22.61 13.77
C ARG A 588 -12.76 -22.79 13.11
N GLY A 589 -11.69 -22.98 13.90
CA GLY A 589 -10.34 -23.20 13.37
C GLY A 589 -9.84 -22.06 12.50
N VAL A 590 -10.08 -20.81 12.92
CA VAL A 590 -9.51 -19.61 12.30
C VAL A 590 -8.53 -18.95 13.28
N GLU A 591 -7.56 -18.23 12.74
CA GLU A 591 -6.56 -17.54 13.54
C GLU A 591 -7.22 -16.35 14.25
N PHE A 592 -6.86 -16.13 15.51
CA PHE A 592 -7.31 -14.96 16.25
C PHE A 592 -6.18 -13.94 16.38
N LEU A 593 -6.48 -12.67 16.15
CA LEU A 593 -5.56 -11.57 16.35
C LEU A 593 -6.12 -10.57 17.37
N ASP A 594 -5.47 -10.48 18.53
CA ASP A 594 -5.80 -9.52 19.55
C ASP A 594 -5.04 -8.20 19.37
N VAL A 595 -5.79 -7.12 19.15
CA VAL A 595 -5.27 -5.75 19.05
C VAL A 595 -5.77 -4.85 20.19
N ALA A 596 -6.37 -5.41 21.25
CA ALA A 596 -6.93 -4.64 22.37
C ALA A 596 -5.94 -3.64 22.99
N ASN A 597 -4.68 -4.05 23.15
CA ASN A 597 -3.60 -3.28 23.76
C ASN A 597 -2.68 -2.59 22.72
N LEU A 598 -3.04 -2.63 21.44
CA LEU A 598 -2.20 -2.08 20.37
C LEU A 598 -1.95 -0.58 20.55
N PHE A 599 -2.91 0.14 21.12
CA PHE A 599 -2.88 1.59 21.27
C PHE A 599 -2.35 2.06 22.62
N ASP A 600 -1.81 1.18 23.48
CA ASP A 600 -1.35 1.55 24.82
C ASP A 600 -0.41 2.78 24.83
N GLY A 601 -0.81 3.85 25.52
CA GLY A 601 -0.09 5.12 25.57
C GLY A 601 -0.35 6.06 24.39
N HIS A 602 -1.07 5.60 23.37
CA HIS A 602 -1.51 6.33 22.17
C HIS A 602 -3.03 6.45 22.06
N GLU A 603 -3.80 6.02 23.06
CA GLU A 603 -5.25 6.19 23.08
C GLU A 603 -5.64 7.68 23.15
N VAL A 604 -6.91 7.98 22.84
CA VAL A 604 -7.42 9.36 22.90
C VAL A 604 -7.29 9.88 24.33
N CYS A 605 -6.62 11.01 24.51
CA CYS A 605 -6.29 11.61 25.79
C CYS A 605 -5.29 10.84 26.68
N ALA A 606 -4.60 9.82 26.19
CA ALA A 606 -3.55 9.17 26.98
C ALA A 606 -2.43 10.16 27.36
N LYS A 607 -1.87 10.01 28.56
CA LYS A 607 -0.70 10.79 29.02
C LYS A 607 0.54 10.57 28.15
N GLY A 608 0.65 9.41 27.50
CA GLY A 608 1.74 9.05 26.59
C GLY A 608 1.64 9.71 25.21
N ALA A 609 0.51 10.32 24.89
CA ALA A 609 0.25 10.93 23.59
C ALA A 609 0.14 12.46 23.67
N GLU A 610 0.12 13.10 22.51
CA GLU A 610 0.00 14.54 22.28
C GLU A 610 -1.09 14.83 21.23
N GLN A 611 -1.69 16.02 21.32
CA GLN A 611 -2.53 16.59 20.27
C GLN A 611 -1.71 17.58 19.44
N ALA A 612 -1.99 17.64 18.14
CA ALA A 612 -1.47 18.67 17.25
C ALA A 612 -1.88 20.07 17.73
N GLY A 613 -0.89 20.97 17.84
CA GLY A 613 -1.06 22.36 18.25
C GLY A 613 -0.63 23.34 17.15
N ALA A 614 -0.49 24.62 17.48
CA ALA A 614 -0.21 25.69 16.50
C ALA A 614 1.08 25.50 15.66
N ASP A 615 2.02 24.67 16.12
CA ASP A 615 3.25 24.34 15.39
C ASP A 615 3.03 23.21 14.34
N ASN A 616 1.86 22.60 14.34
CA ASN A 616 1.47 21.52 13.45
C ASN A 616 0.47 22.03 12.40
N TRP A 617 0.72 21.66 11.15
CA TRP A 617 -0.10 22.03 10.00
C TRP A 617 0.12 21.00 8.89
N HIS A 618 -0.61 21.09 7.78
CA HIS A 618 -0.69 20.01 6.79
C HIS A 618 0.68 19.51 6.26
N GLU A 619 1.68 20.38 6.10
CA GLU A 619 3.03 19.97 5.66
C GLU A 619 3.97 19.57 6.81
N ASN A 620 3.59 19.83 8.06
CA ASN A 620 4.33 19.49 9.27
C ASN A 620 3.40 18.88 10.34
N PRO A 621 2.82 17.69 10.07
CA PRO A 621 1.90 17.06 11.01
C PRO A 621 2.64 16.56 12.27
N LEU A 622 1.90 16.43 13.38
CA LEU A 622 2.43 15.81 14.59
C LEU A 622 2.81 14.35 14.30
N LEU A 623 4.04 13.95 14.63
CA LEU A 623 4.56 12.61 14.31
C LEU A 623 3.81 11.49 15.05
N GLY A 624 3.69 10.32 14.40
CA GLY A 624 2.92 9.19 14.90
C GLY A 624 3.43 8.59 16.20
N ASN A 625 4.72 8.74 16.52
CA ASN A 625 5.30 8.30 17.79
C ASN A 625 4.91 9.19 19.00
N LYS A 626 4.17 10.26 18.76
CA LYS A 626 3.62 11.15 19.78
C LYS A 626 2.11 11.31 19.65
N ALA A 627 1.57 11.23 18.45
CA ALA A 627 0.17 11.45 18.19
C ALA A 627 -0.73 10.38 18.85
N GLU A 628 -1.96 10.78 19.16
CA GLU A 628 -3.05 9.85 19.46
C GLU A 628 -3.39 9.00 18.22
N TRP A 629 -3.72 7.72 18.38
CA TRP A 629 -3.98 6.75 17.30
C TRP A 629 -5.47 6.46 17.09
N GLY A 630 -6.32 6.85 18.05
CA GLY A 630 -7.78 6.87 17.91
C GLY A 630 -8.31 8.26 17.52
N ARG A 631 -9.49 8.32 16.91
CA ARG A 631 -10.20 9.58 16.66
C ARG A 631 -11.03 9.99 17.88
N PHE A 632 -11.09 11.30 18.16
CA PHE A 632 -11.94 11.90 19.19
C PHE A 632 -13.32 11.27 19.33
N LEU A 633 -13.75 11.10 20.58
CA LEU A 633 -15.09 10.69 20.95
C LEU A 633 -16.00 11.93 20.88
N ASP A 634 -16.74 12.10 19.79
CA ASP A 634 -17.67 13.22 19.61
C ASP A 634 -19.06 12.71 19.22
N ALA A 635 -19.95 12.60 20.22
CA ALA A 635 -21.32 12.13 20.01
C ALA A 635 -22.36 13.24 19.81
N THR A 636 -22.08 14.52 20.15
CA THR A 636 -23.11 15.57 20.26
C THR A 636 -22.92 16.77 19.31
N THR A 637 -24.04 17.41 18.95
CA THR A 637 -24.21 18.26 17.77
C THR A 637 -23.66 19.69 17.91
N GLY A 638 -22.94 20.17 16.88
CA GLY A 638 -22.88 21.61 16.55
C GLY A 638 -21.53 22.13 16.04
N LEU A 639 -20.43 21.45 16.33
CA LEU A 639 -19.08 21.85 15.96
C LEU A 639 -18.42 20.71 15.16
N LYS A 640 -18.78 20.57 13.88
CA LYS A 640 -18.34 19.43 13.06
C LYS A 640 -16.88 19.58 12.63
N GLN A 641 -16.03 18.62 13.01
CA GLN A 641 -14.69 18.39 12.46
C GLN A 641 -14.60 16.92 12.05
N GLY A 642 -15.14 16.62 10.86
CA GLY A 642 -15.36 15.25 10.41
C GLY A 642 -16.79 14.76 10.64
N ASP A 643 -17.05 13.56 10.14
CA ASP A 643 -18.33 12.89 10.30
C ASP A 643 -18.36 12.12 11.61
N LYS A 644 -19.53 12.05 12.26
CA LYS A 644 -19.71 11.27 13.50
C LYS A 644 -19.30 9.81 13.35
N ASP A 645 -19.43 9.28 12.14
CA ASP A 645 -19.04 7.91 11.80
C ASP A 645 -17.52 7.66 11.89
N GLU A 646 -16.71 8.72 12.00
CA GLU A 646 -15.25 8.64 12.17
C GLU A 646 -14.84 8.61 13.66
N SER A 647 -15.70 9.04 14.59
CA SER A 647 -15.38 9.03 16.03
C SER A 647 -15.11 7.61 16.52
N VAL A 648 -14.25 7.46 17.54
CA VAL A 648 -13.89 6.17 18.18
C VAL A 648 -13.14 5.16 17.31
N HIS A 649 -12.86 5.49 16.05
CA HIS A 649 -12.16 4.59 15.13
C HIS A 649 -10.66 4.88 15.10
N PRO A 650 -9.83 3.90 14.67
CA PRO A 650 -8.42 4.11 14.38
C PRO A 650 -8.24 5.19 13.32
N ASN A 651 -7.48 6.22 13.66
CA ASN A 651 -7.10 7.28 12.74
C ASN A 651 -5.96 6.81 11.81
N TYR A 652 -5.34 7.68 11.02
CA TYR A 652 -4.24 7.32 10.12
C TYR A 652 -3.12 6.53 10.81
N TYR A 653 -2.70 6.96 12.00
CA TYR A 653 -1.64 6.28 12.75
C TYR A 653 -2.12 4.96 13.35
N GLY A 654 -3.35 4.91 13.88
CA GLY A 654 -3.94 3.65 14.36
C GLY A 654 -4.05 2.59 13.26
N GLN A 655 -4.49 2.99 12.06
CA GLN A 655 -4.54 2.08 10.91
C GLN A 655 -3.14 1.63 10.45
N ARG A 656 -2.14 2.51 10.57
CA ARG A 656 -0.74 2.17 10.29
C ARG A 656 -0.17 1.17 11.30
N ALA A 657 -0.57 1.26 12.56
CA ALA A 657 -0.19 0.32 13.61
C ALA A 657 -0.83 -1.05 13.37
N MET A 658 -2.12 -1.07 13.03
CA MET A 658 -2.83 -2.30 12.64
C MET A 658 -2.22 -2.92 11.37
N ALA A 659 -1.81 -2.11 10.40
CA ALA A 659 -1.09 -2.58 9.21
C ALA A 659 0.27 -3.24 9.53
N SER A 660 1.07 -2.64 10.42
CA SER A 660 2.33 -3.22 10.86
C SER A 660 2.10 -4.54 11.61
N CYS A 661 1.07 -4.59 12.46
CA CYS A 661 0.62 -5.81 13.11
C CYS A 661 0.24 -6.90 12.09
N LEU A 662 -0.59 -6.58 11.09
CA LEU A 662 -1.00 -7.53 10.04
C LEU A 662 0.18 -8.04 9.21
N THR A 663 1.18 -7.17 8.97
CA THR A 663 2.44 -7.53 8.30
C THR A 663 3.20 -8.56 9.12
N ALA A 664 3.39 -8.28 10.42
CA ALA A 664 4.08 -9.20 11.32
C ALA A 664 3.33 -10.53 11.46
N VAL A 665 1.99 -10.49 11.57
CA VAL A 665 1.15 -11.69 11.53
C VAL A 665 1.45 -12.46 10.26
N TYR A 666 1.34 -11.85 9.07
CA TYR A 666 1.54 -12.52 7.78
C TYR A 666 2.89 -13.24 7.67
N GLU A 667 3.97 -12.62 8.14
CA GLU A 667 5.34 -13.15 8.11
C GLU A 667 5.59 -14.25 9.15
N TYR A 668 4.78 -14.30 10.21
CA TYR A 668 4.94 -15.27 11.28
C TYR A 668 4.67 -16.71 10.83
N ASP A 669 5.65 -17.59 11.06
CA ASP A 669 5.65 -18.99 10.64
C ASP A 669 5.47 -20.00 11.80
N GLY A 670 5.37 -19.50 13.05
CA GLY A 670 5.16 -20.30 14.26
C GLY A 670 3.72 -20.78 14.46
N ASP A 671 3.26 -20.78 15.72
CA ASP A 671 1.90 -21.18 16.05
C ASP A 671 0.86 -20.12 15.62
N LYS A 672 0.06 -20.43 14.61
CA LYS A 672 -0.85 -19.48 13.96
C LYS A 672 -2.21 -19.35 14.64
N HIS A 673 -2.48 -20.06 15.73
CA HIS A 673 -3.81 -20.02 16.35
C HIS A 673 -4.12 -18.66 16.98
N ASP A 674 -3.17 -18.08 17.71
CA ASP A 674 -3.36 -16.85 18.47
C ASP A 674 -2.20 -15.88 18.24
N HIS A 675 -2.54 -14.65 17.88
CA HIS A 675 -1.62 -13.52 17.73
C HIS A 675 -2.06 -12.39 18.65
N ALA A 676 -1.11 -11.63 19.16
CA ALA A 676 -1.38 -10.36 19.81
C ALA A 676 -0.32 -9.35 19.38
N CYS A 677 -0.69 -8.07 19.27
CA CYS A 677 0.24 -7.03 18.89
C CYS A 677 0.35 -5.95 19.96
N THR A 678 1.57 -5.47 20.16
CA THR A 678 1.88 -4.37 21.10
C THR A 678 2.71 -3.32 20.40
N ASN A 679 2.45 -2.05 20.69
CA ASN A 679 3.32 -0.98 20.24
C ASN A 679 4.66 -0.97 20.98
N MET A 680 5.61 -0.20 20.44
CA MET A 680 6.89 0.06 21.09
C MET A 680 6.92 1.49 21.67
N PRO A 681 7.20 1.64 22.97
CA PRO A 681 7.32 2.97 23.59
C PRO A 681 8.29 3.89 22.85
N GLY A 682 7.83 5.09 22.50
CA GLY A 682 8.61 6.13 21.81
C GLY A 682 8.84 5.91 20.31
N LYS A 683 8.29 4.84 19.73
CA LYS A 683 8.32 4.54 18.30
C LYS A 683 6.97 4.86 17.64
N GLY A 684 6.99 5.05 16.33
CA GLY A 684 5.78 5.30 15.56
C GLY A 684 5.00 4.03 15.26
N ALA A 685 3.82 4.22 14.66
CA ALA A 685 2.89 3.17 14.27
C ALA A 685 3.52 2.12 13.31
N GLU A 686 4.60 2.48 12.63
CA GLU A 686 5.38 1.60 11.77
C GLU A 686 6.17 0.50 12.51
N HIS A 687 6.36 0.61 13.83
CA HIS A 687 7.24 -0.24 14.64
C HIS A 687 6.49 -1.12 15.66
N VAL A 688 5.35 -1.70 15.27
CA VAL A 688 4.60 -2.65 16.10
C VAL A 688 5.22 -4.05 16.03
N GLU A 689 5.17 -4.80 17.13
CA GLU A 689 5.65 -6.18 17.23
C GLU A 689 4.53 -7.15 17.63
N LEU A 690 4.72 -8.43 17.26
CA LEU A 690 3.93 -9.53 17.81
C LEU A 690 4.36 -9.78 19.26
N ALA A 691 3.40 -9.77 20.18
CA ALA A 691 3.62 -10.21 21.54
C ALA A 691 3.90 -11.72 21.54
N HIS A 692 5.07 -12.10 22.04
CA HIS A 692 5.37 -13.51 22.26
C HIS A 692 4.58 -14.02 23.47
N SER A 693 3.78 -15.07 23.27
CA SER A 693 3.20 -15.83 24.37
C SER A 693 4.33 -16.41 25.23
N HIS A 694 4.43 -15.97 26.49
CA HIS A 694 5.27 -16.59 27.50
C HIS A 694 4.65 -17.87 28.05
#